data_AF-A0A7C4HJI5-F1
#
_entry.id   AF-A0A7C4HJI5-F1
#
_cell.length_a   1.000
_cell.length_b   1.000
_cell.length_c   1.000
_cell.angle_alpha   90.00
_cell.angle_beta   90.00
_cell.angle_gamma   90.00
#
_symmetry.space_group_name_H-M   'P 1'
#
loop_
_entity.id
_entity.type
_entity.pdbx_description
1 polymer ?
#
loop_
_entity_poly.entity_id
_entity_poly.type
_entity_poly.pdbx_seq_one_letter_code
_entity_poly.pdbx_strand_id
1 'polypeptide(L)'
;TQLITLLFQTYLPALKEILGARYGEYFLDQILLTYPPWISACPPTEFMGATYFDSEPFVAACYGGGFAFHTTNDARHFMKTPADTFDKIEWKNYWPQVQFIFTSLYALINEPRIDLPKQPSRMEATGEWGYCSLTIRVVSYNMTTAYWDPFDATRHPEAIDDLVVHYQSASAPALTAVPSYAAFGAAFLAGILDVVVKPNRNGEVVIKGVKPYTGGTVNAFVVNSTNGHIEWATDVGVWSPYQSNYASVTTIEASYLVSIFRCSSIVLFALFNPTDLSSMPAILLYNRLAHGPLIQQSALASPYGDVMGFVIPNTPVEILIMRGRAYGAAAAGGGGGGVAIGTFGFIGAAFGGGGAGGRFPMGLLLNSTAENTAGYGYTVKPGETLMIPFTPLIYARDIYMLNDGRVRLAAQFYTFNPVTMLFHNLATEYFNQAIAAARMRDYGLSYAAAYASWAYEQMAYYSMMDLIMQVIYTIVVISIATIPFAYAISRLIGFEKRKLLASTIIVFGIMLIVLNIFHPGFHLATNAGMAILAFGSAMVILPLLGFVIREAMMSAKTLKERMVGMHTAEISRSAIAFQAFSLSISNMRRRRFMTALTLSSVIILVFSMVTFTSLMAAPRPVEDVKVVSEGEEPPLYQGILIRRPVWSAIPEEMYYQVINQFKGTGIYSARGWLFPPPPQRGLGYFAFSDKLITKVGAVLFLSPEEKEISHVDEILLPGSDWFSPDDVYTCLISKTIADNLTKELGREITIGSTIPFLGMELRVIGIFDGDLLWSGSSGLVDLDGEPITPLMPLVTTGAGRAVPFHFPGSQIMIMPLKACLLLRERAYIVSIAYKPYDTATIRDIARDLALRITTDIYYSDAPNRLGVVRYRQWFTITGFETFILPTIICSFTILNMMLANVYYRTREISIYMAVGLSPLHVSVLFLTESLVYALLGAVMGYVYGVIGCWLFASLNMYPEGFYPNFSSFYVFIVLGSTSLVTIISTVYPSIKASRLVTPSLERKWKVPPPRGDEWEIKMPFVFSGREIYGFLAFVNEYFDAHRTEGVGAFATFGDIEWKSEENIAEDKDVKLITANVRLAPFDVGITQQVSLIAESHRKRPYGLTIYLRRTTGLLSDWVNSNRPFIDNMRKQLLIWRTLKTDVKEKYIETGLETFKKKGFIGLEEFKKGSDVEKR
;
A
#
# COMPACT_ATOMS: atom_id res chain seq x y z
N THR A 1 -23.24 14.26 22.32
CA THR A 1 -24.27 15.33 22.30
C THR A 1 -23.93 16.46 23.26
N GLN A 2 -23.79 16.24 24.59
CA GLN A 2 -23.52 17.30 25.57
C GLN A 2 -22.28 18.18 25.31
N LEU A 3 -21.20 17.59 24.77
CA LEU A 3 -19.96 18.32 24.54
C LEU A 3 -19.95 19.16 23.26
N ILE A 4 -20.66 18.72 22.22
CA ILE A 4 -20.94 19.51 21.00
C ILE A 4 -21.77 20.74 21.39
N THR A 5 -22.75 20.57 22.29
CA THR A 5 -23.55 21.67 22.84
C THR A 5 -22.69 22.72 23.54
N LEU A 6 -21.71 22.31 24.37
CA LEU A 6 -20.81 23.25 25.06
C LEU A 6 -19.97 24.09 24.07
N LEU A 7 -19.44 23.45 23.04
CA LEU A 7 -18.64 24.11 22.00
C LEU A 7 -19.48 25.08 21.16
N PHE A 8 -20.61 24.63 20.60
CA PHE A 8 -21.41 25.42 19.66
C PHE A 8 -22.37 26.42 20.33
N GLN A 9 -22.86 26.14 21.54
CA GLN A 9 -23.83 27.01 22.22
C GLN A 9 -23.22 27.88 23.33
N THR A 10 -22.03 27.55 23.85
CA THR A 10 -21.40 28.32 24.93
C THR A 10 -20.11 29.00 24.50
N TYR A 11 -19.14 28.26 23.96
CA TYR A 11 -17.84 28.82 23.59
C TYR A 11 -17.88 29.59 22.27
N LEU A 12 -18.60 29.07 21.27
CA LEU A 12 -18.71 29.69 19.95
C LEU A 12 -19.34 31.10 20.01
N PRO A 13 -20.44 31.33 20.76
CA PRO A 13 -20.98 32.69 20.90
C PRO A 13 -20.04 33.65 21.66
N ALA A 14 -19.34 33.18 22.70
CA ALA A 14 -18.38 34.00 23.44
C ALA A 14 -17.17 34.40 22.58
N LEU A 15 -16.68 33.49 21.73
CA LEU A 15 -15.61 33.78 20.77
C LEU A 15 -16.03 34.77 19.69
N LYS A 16 -17.29 34.68 19.24
CA LYS A 16 -17.89 35.64 18.30
C LYS A 16 -17.95 37.06 18.89
N GLU A 17 -18.21 37.16 20.19
CA GLU A 17 -18.24 38.44 20.91
C GLU A 17 -16.85 39.07 21.04
N ILE A 18 -15.80 38.26 21.23
CA ILE A 18 -14.41 38.70 21.37
C ILE A 18 -13.77 39.06 20.01
N LEU A 19 -14.06 38.28 18.96
CA LEU A 19 -13.39 38.40 17.66
C LEU A 19 -14.14 39.29 16.66
N GLY A 20 -15.35 39.75 17.01
CA GLY A 20 -16.14 40.71 16.23
C GLY A 20 -16.63 40.18 14.88
N ALA A 21 -17.00 41.09 13.95
CA ALA A 21 -17.60 40.77 12.65
C ALA A 21 -16.71 39.93 11.70
N ARG A 22 -15.41 39.80 12.00
CA ARG A 22 -14.48 38.90 11.29
C ARG A 22 -14.77 37.41 11.57
N TYR A 23 -15.57 37.12 12.59
CA TYR A 23 -15.89 35.77 13.02
C TYR A 23 -17.15 35.25 12.30
N GLY A 24 -16.95 34.35 11.34
CA GLY A 24 -17.99 33.79 10.46
C GLY A 24 -17.62 33.82 8.97
N GLU A 25 -16.71 34.72 8.56
CA GLU A 25 -16.22 34.79 7.17
C GLU A 25 -15.21 33.67 6.82
N TYR A 26 -14.68 32.93 7.81
CA TYR A 26 -13.49 32.09 7.58
C TYR A 26 -13.48 30.69 8.22
N PHE A 27 -14.44 30.24 9.05
CA PHE A 27 -14.20 29.05 9.92
C PHE A 27 -15.36 28.07 10.22
N LEU A 28 -14.97 26.77 10.17
CA LEU A 28 -15.45 25.48 10.72
C LEU A 28 -16.70 24.74 10.18
N ASP A 29 -16.48 23.50 9.71
CA ASP A 29 -17.49 22.58 9.12
C ASP A 29 -17.98 21.47 10.09
N GLN A 30 -17.10 20.81 10.85
CA GLN A 30 -17.50 19.64 11.68
C GLN A 30 -16.61 19.44 12.92
N ILE A 31 -17.21 18.91 14.00
CA ILE A 31 -16.51 18.37 15.18
C ILE A 31 -16.91 16.90 15.33
N LEU A 32 -15.99 15.98 15.08
CA LEU A 32 -16.23 14.53 15.17
C LEU A 32 -15.92 14.01 16.59
N LEU A 33 -16.77 13.11 17.10
CA LEU A 33 -16.63 12.42 18.39
C LEU A 33 -16.46 10.92 18.07
N THR A 34 -15.25 10.36 18.18
CA THR A 34 -14.94 9.01 17.65
C THR A 34 -14.69 7.96 18.76
N TYR A 35 -15.39 6.81 18.70
CA TYR A 35 -15.23 5.60 19.57
C TYR A 35 -15.06 4.33 18.67
N PRO A 36 -14.35 3.25 19.09
CA PRO A 36 -13.29 2.70 18.22
C PRO A 36 -13.54 1.49 17.29
N PRO A 37 -14.62 0.69 17.25
CA PRO A 37 -14.61 -0.47 16.34
C PRO A 37 -14.93 -0.12 14.87
N TRP A 38 -15.59 1.01 14.60
CA TRP A 38 -15.99 1.42 13.24
C TRP A 38 -15.00 2.39 12.57
N ILE A 39 -13.96 2.82 13.29
CA ILE A 39 -12.93 3.74 12.78
C ILE A 39 -12.10 3.08 11.65
N SER A 40 -12.07 1.74 11.56
CA SER A 40 -11.50 1.07 10.38
C SER A 40 -12.43 1.06 9.16
N ALA A 41 -13.74 1.24 9.36
CA ALA A 41 -14.77 1.24 8.30
C ALA A 41 -15.13 2.65 7.81
N CYS A 42 -14.95 3.67 8.66
CA CYS A 42 -14.99 5.08 8.29
C CYS A 42 -13.77 5.79 8.89
N PRO A 43 -12.62 5.83 8.18
CA PRO A 43 -11.63 6.87 8.41
C PRO A 43 -12.32 8.25 8.32
N PRO A 44 -11.78 9.35 8.86
CA PRO A 44 -12.11 10.68 8.37
C PRO A 44 -11.69 10.74 6.89
N THR A 45 -12.58 10.29 6.01
CA THR A 45 -12.35 10.11 4.57
C THR A 45 -12.53 11.44 3.85
N GLU A 46 -11.69 12.41 4.18
CA GLU A 46 -11.31 13.36 3.16
C GLU A 46 -10.34 12.68 2.21
N PHE A 47 -10.87 12.43 1.01
CA PHE A 47 -10.20 12.06 -0.22
C PHE A 47 -8.70 11.80 -0.08
N MET A 48 -8.31 10.52 -0.08
CA MET A 48 -6.92 10.09 -0.31
C MET A 48 -5.85 10.84 0.51
N GLY A 49 -5.86 10.71 1.83
CA GLY A 49 -4.59 10.64 2.56
C GLY A 49 -3.81 11.93 2.87
N ALA A 50 -4.48 13.01 3.26
CA ALA A 50 -3.78 14.19 3.77
C ALA A 50 -3.59 13.99 5.26
N THR A 51 -2.34 13.85 5.69
CA THR A 51 -1.98 14.26 7.04
C THR A 51 -1.97 15.79 7.05
N TYR A 52 -3.01 16.39 7.61
CA TYR A 52 -2.95 17.76 8.07
C TYR A 52 -1.99 17.85 9.26
N PHE A 53 -1.82 19.04 9.84
CA PHE A 53 -1.43 19.17 11.25
C PHE A 53 -2.59 18.63 12.11
N ASP A 54 -2.81 17.31 12.01
CA ASP A 54 -3.91 16.62 12.66
C ASP A 54 -3.44 16.15 14.03
N SER A 55 -4.21 16.49 15.06
CA SER A 55 -3.95 16.10 16.45
C SER A 55 -4.14 14.59 16.70
N GLU A 56 -4.29 13.77 15.65
CA GLU A 56 -4.55 12.33 15.68
C GLU A 56 -3.60 11.49 16.56
N PRO A 57 -2.29 11.77 16.69
CA PRO A 57 -1.44 11.00 17.60
C PRO A 57 -1.93 11.05 19.06
N PHE A 58 -2.65 12.11 19.44
CA PHE A 58 -3.23 12.26 20.78
C PHE A 58 -4.57 11.52 20.94
N VAL A 59 -5.32 11.26 19.86
CA VAL A 59 -6.65 10.64 19.91
C VAL A 59 -6.58 9.14 20.18
N ALA A 60 -5.61 8.44 19.58
CA ALA A 60 -5.41 7.00 19.79
C ALA A 60 -4.94 6.65 21.22
N ALA A 61 -4.27 7.59 21.91
CA ALA A 61 -3.70 7.36 23.23
C ALA A 61 -4.74 7.44 24.38
N CYS A 62 -5.90 8.09 24.16
CA CYS A 62 -6.76 8.52 25.27
C CYS A 62 -8.07 7.74 25.46
N TYR A 63 -8.42 6.73 24.63
CA TYR A 63 -9.64 5.89 24.78
C TYR A 63 -10.97 6.67 25.04
N GLY A 64 -11.02 7.98 24.75
CA GLY A 64 -12.00 8.91 25.35
C GLY A 64 -12.61 9.92 24.38
N GLY A 65 -12.59 9.65 23.07
CA GLY A 65 -13.06 10.58 22.03
C GLY A 65 -11.99 11.61 21.64
N GLY A 66 -11.81 11.80 20.33
CA GLY A 66 -10.94 12.85 19.77
C GLY A 66 -11.72 14.07 19.30
N PHE A 67 -11.00 15.16 19.04
CA PHE A 67 -11.49 16.35 18.33
C PHE A 67 -10.67 16.55 17.07
N ALA A 68 -11.34 16.91 15.97
CA ALA A 68 -10.71 17.39 14.75
C ALA A 68 -11.36 18.72 14.36
N PHE A 69 -10.54 19.67 13.91
CA PHE A 69 -10.98 20.98 13.43
C PHE A 69 -10.87 21.02 11.90
N HIS A 70 -11.90 21.50 11.21
CA HIS A 70 -11.98 21.50 9.74
C HIS A 70 -12.25 22.91 9.18
N THR A 71 -11.77 23.29 7.99
CA THR A 71 -11.96 24.64 7.43
C THR A 71 -12.86 24.64 6.19
N THR A 72 -13.83 25.57 6.10
CA THR A 72 -14.83 25.65 5.00
C THR A 72 -14.45 26.60 3.85
N ASN A 73 -13.65 27.62 4.12
CA ASN A 73 -13.18 28.61 3.13
C ASN A 73 -11.74 28.31 2.69
N ASP A 74 -11.48 27.06 2.35
CA ASP A 74 -10.27 26.62 1.69
C ASP A 74 -10.54 26.33 0.21
N ALA A 75 -9.51 26.41 -0.62
CA ALA A 75 -9.62 26.16 -2.05
C ALA A 75 -9.72 24.65 -2.33
N ARG A 76 -10.72 23.95 -1.75
CA ARG A 76 -10.87 22.47 -1.79
C ARG A 76 -10.85 21.93 -3.21
N HIS A 77 -11.34 22.71 -4.16
CA HIS A 77 -11.28 22.37 -5.58
C HIS A 77 -9.86 22.09 -6.07
N PHE A 78 -8.83 22.77 -5.55
CA PHE A 78 -7.45 22.56 -6.01
C PHE A 78 -6.65 21.62 -5.11
N MET A 79 -7.18 21.26 -3.93
CA MET A 79 -6.46 20.46 -2.94
C MET A 79 -6.13 19.05 -3.47
N LYS A 80 -4.86 18.63 -3.36
CA LYS A 80 -4.30 17.34 -3.87
C LYS A 80 -4.46 17.10 -5.36
N THR A 81 -4.79 18.14 -6.10
CA THR A 81 -4.79 18.10 -7.56
C THR A 81 -3.40 18.55 -8.03
N PRO A 82 -3.01 18.29 -9.29
CA PRO A 82 -1.81 18.89 -9.85
C PRO A 82 -1.78 20.42 -9.76
N ALA A 83 -2.95 21.06 -9.55
CA ALA A 83 -3.13 22.50 -9.38
C ALA A 83 -3.07 22.99 -7.91
N ASP A 84 -2.69 22.11 -6.96
CA ASP A 84 -2.46 22.47 -5.55
C ASP A 84 -1.14 23.24 -5.39
N THR A 85 -1.12 24.48 -5.86
CA THR A 85 0.08 25.32 -5.94
C THR A 85 0.11 26.41 -4.86
N PHE A 86 1.31 26.78 -4.43
CA PHE A 86 1.52 27.72 -3.31
C PHE A 86 0.84 29.08 -3.48
N ASP A 87 0.66 29.54 -4.72
CA ASP A 87 -0.03 30.80 -5.04
C ASP A 87 -1.54 30.78 -4.72
N LYS A 88 -2.12 29.60 -4.46
CA LYS A 88 -3.52 29.44 -4.06
C LYS A 88 -3.74 29.49 -2.55
N ILE A 89 -2.69 29.63 -1.75
CA ILE A 89 -2.78 29.73 -0.29
C ILE A 89 -3.16 31.16 0.12
N GLU A 90 -4.32 31.32 0.74
CA GLU A 90 -4.74 32.59 1.34
C GLU A 90 -4.11 32.79 2.73
N TRP A 91 -2.90 33.35 2.74
CA TRP A 91 -2.14 33.64 3.97
C TRP A 91 -2.89 34.49 5.00
N LYS A 92 -3.85 35.31 4.55
CA LYS A 92 -4.69 36.14 5.42
C LYS A 92 -5.60 35.29 6.31
N ASN A 93 -5.95 34.08 5.87
CA ASN A 93 -6.87 33.21 6.58
C ASN A 93 -6.14 32.36 7.64
N TYR A 94 -4.82 32.14 7.51
CA TYR A 94 -4.03 31.24 8.36
C TYR A 94 -4.00 31.62 9.86
N TRP A 95 -3.78 32.89 10.17
CA TRP A 95 -3.61 33.32 11.57
C TRP A 95 -4.91 33.25 12.40
N PRO A 96 -6.08 33.65 11.87
CA PRO A 96 -7.37 33.40 12.50
C PRO A 96 -7.64 31.93 12.86
N GLN A 97 -7.21 30.98 12.00
CA GLN A 97 -7.40 29.53 12.22
C GLN A 97 -6.65 29.08 13.46
N VAL A 98 -5.37 29.46 13.54
CA VAL A 98 -4.47 29.10 14.63
C VAL A 98 -5.00 29.68 15.95
N GLN A 99 -5.47 30.92 15.95
CA GLN A 99 -6.03 31.57 17.14
C GLN A 99 -7.26 30.83 17.67
N PHE A 100 -8.19 30.41 16.80
CA PHE A 100 -9.37 29.66 17.20
C PHE A 100 -9.01 28.29 17.79
N ILE A 101 -8.23 27.49 17.06
CA ILE A 101 -7.82 26.14 17.49
C ILE A 101 -7.16 26.20 18.88
N PHE A 102 -6.24 27.15 19.06
CA PHE A 102 -5.53 27.31 20.32
C PHE A 102 -6.47 27.71 21.47
N THR A 103 -7.44 28.60 21.21
CA THR A 103 -8.38 29.07 22.23
C THR A 103 -9.40 27.99 22.59
N SER A 104 -9.90 27.22 21.62
CA SER A 104 -10.80 26.09 21.85
C SER A 104 -10.12 24.95 22.61
N LEU A 105 -8.87 24.62 22.26
CA LEU A 105 -8.06 23.64 23.00
C LEU A 105 -7.80 24.11 24.44
N TYR A 106 -7.44 25.39 24.60
CA TYR A 106 -7.25 25.98 25.92
C TYR A 106 -8.53 25.92 26.78
N ALA A 107 -9.69 26.23 26.20
CA ALA A 107 -10.98 26.15 26.90
C ALA A 107 -11.31 24.71 27.31
N LEU A 108 -11.19 23.75 26.38
CA LEU A 108 -11.45 22.32 26.63
C LEU A 108 -10.54 21.73 27.70
N ILE A 109 -9.24 22.06 27.70
CA ILE A 109 -8.28 21.59 28.71
C ILE A 109 -8.64 22.11 30.11
N ASN A 110 -9.28 23.28 30.18
CA ASN A 110 -9.66 23.92 31.44
C ASN A 110 -11.12 23.65 31.85
N GLU A 111 -11.85 22.81 31.12
CA GLU A 111 -13.23 22.47 31.46
C GLU A 111 -13.27 21.53 32.69
N PRO A 112 -14.01 21.84 33.77
CA PRO A 112 -13.96 21.06 35.01
C PRO A 112 -14.48 19.63 34.89
N ARG A 113 -15.38 19.35 33.92
CA ARG A 113 -16.02 18.03 33.75
C ARG A 113 -16.49 17.79 32.32
N ILE A 114 -16.15 16.63 31.76
CA ILE A 114 -16.59 16.16 30.44
C ILE A 114 -17.36 14.84 30.60
N ASP A 115 -18.69 14.86 30.43
CA ASP A 115 -19.55 13.67 30.52
C ASP A 115 -19.63 12.94 29.16
N LEU A 116 -18.98 11.77 29.07
CA LEU A 116 -19.04 10.88 27.90
C LEU A 116 -20.12 9.78 28.10
N PRO A 117 -20.94 9.46 27.08
CA PRO A 117 -21.97 8.43 27.19
C PRO A 117 -21.34 7.04 27.41
N LYS A 118 -21.71 6.39 28.52
CA LYS A 118 -21.23 5.06 28.94
C LYS A 118 -22.25 3.95 28.65
N GLN A 119 -22.71 3.77 27.41
CA GLN A 119 -23.55 2.61 27.07
C GLN A 119 -22.74 1.55 26.29
N PRO A 120 -22.44 0.39 26.91
CA PRO A 120 -21.89 -0.74 26.17
C PRO A 120 -22.99 -1.43 25.36
N SER A 121 -22.84 -1.49 24.03
CA SER A 121 -23.64 -2.37 23.18
C SER A 121 -23.04 -3.79 23.23
N ARG A 122 -23.78 -4.76 23.77
CA ARG A 122 -23.43 -6.19 23.63
C ARG A 122 -23.74 -6.64 22.21
N MET A 123 -22.74 -7.15 21.49
CA MET A 123 -22.92 -7.89 20.23
C MET A 123 -23.21 -9.36 20.56
N GLU A 124 -24.45 -9.81 20.34
CA GLU A 124 -24.78 -11.24 20.20
C GLU A 124 -25.51 -11.42 18.87
N ALA A 125 -24.82 -12.01 17.89
CA ALA A 125 -25.16 -11.95 16.46
C ALA A 125 -26.12 -13.07 15.97
N THR A 126 -26.88 -13.73 16.85
CA THR A 126 -27.52 -15.02 16.49
C THR A 126 -28.97 -15.22 16.94
N GLY A 127 -29.65 -14.20 17.48
CA GLY A 127 -31.07 -14.32 17.84
C GLY A 127 -32.02 -13.90 16.72
N GLU A 128 -33.07 -14.69 16.45
CA GLU A 128 -34.23 -14.25 15.68
C GLU A 128 -35.02 -13.23 16.50
N TRP A 129 -34.59 -11.97 16.43
CA TRP A 129 -35.31 -10.83 16.97
C TRP A 129 -36.31 -10.42 15.88
N GLY A 130 -37.57 -10.13 16.24
CA GLY A 130 -38.70 -9.97 15.30
C GLY A 130 -38.53 -8.97 14.14
N TYR A 131 -39.37 -7.96 14.04
CA TYR A 131 -39.29 -6.96 12.97
C TYR A 131 -38.99 -5.58 13.56
N CYS A 132 -38.07 -4.86 12.92
CA CYS A 132 -37.71 -3.49 13.23
C CYS A 132 -38.43 -2.49 12.32
N SER A 133 -38.48 -1.24 12.77
CA SER A 133 -38.93 -0.09 11.99
C SER A 133 -37.73 0.82 11.68
N LEU A 134 -37.55 1.17 10.41
CA LEU A 134 -36.54 2.12 9.95
C LEU A 134 -37.23 3.44 9.57
N THR A 135 -36.90 4.51 10.29
CA THR A 135 -37.34 5.87 9.99
C THR A 135 -36.27 6.58 9.15
N ILE A 136 -36.60 6.95 7.93
CA ILE A 136 -35.72 7.71 7.03
C ILE A 136 -36.19 9.16 7.04
N ARG A 137 -35.29 10.10 7.30
CA ARG A 137 -35.58 11.55 7.20
C ARG A 137 -34.68 12.17 6.13
N VAL A 138 -35.33 12.83 5.16
CA VAL A 138 -34.66 13.53 4.07
C VAL A 138 -34.23 14.92 4.54
N VAL A 139 -32.99 15.29 4.25
CA VAL A 139 -32.39 16.57 4.65
C VAL A 139 -31.62 17.21 3.50
N SER A 140 -31.39 18.52 3.57
CA SER A 140 -30.49 19.26 2.67
C SER A 140 -29.41 19.97 3.48
N TYR A 141 -28.17 19.98 2.97
CA TYR A 141 -27.07 20.65 3.65
C TYR A 141 -27.11 22.17 3.43
N ASN A 142 -27.07 22.93 4.52
CA ASN A 142 -27.08 24.39 4.52
C ASN A 142 -25.67 24.93 4.77
N MET A 143 -25.06 25.51 3.74
CA MET A 143 -23.69 26.07 3.80
C MET A 143 -23.55 27.25 4.76
N THR A 144 -24.64 27.96 5.07
CA THR A 144 -24.59 29.14 5.94
C THR A 144 -24.50 28.75 7.42
N THR A 145 -25.19 27.66 7.79
CA THR A 145 -25.24 27.16 9.17
C THR A 145 -24.28 26.00 9.41
N ALA A 146 -23.67 25.46 8.35
CA ALA A 146 -22.88 24.23 8.35
C ALA A 146 -23.65 23.05 8.98
N TYR A 147 -24.95 22.95 8.71
CA TYR A 147 -25.83 21.92 9.28
C TYR A 147 -26.87 21.43 8.27
N TRP A 148 -27.49 20.29 8.56
CA TRP A 148 -28.55 19.71 7.72
C TRP A 148 -29.93 20.21 8.14
N ASP A 149 -30.61 20.90 7.23
CA ASP A 149 -31.98 21.33 7.40
C ASP A 149 -32.94 20.21 6.93
N PRO A 150 -34.07 19.99 7.63
CA PRO A 150 -35.13 19.10 7.14
C PRO A 150 -35.64 19.49 5.75
N PHE A 151 -35.75 18.51 4.85
CA PHE A 151 -36.38 18.71 3.55
C PHE A 151 -37.89 18.58 3.69
N ASP A 152 -38.55 19.68 4.09
CA ASP A 152 -39.97 19.72 4.43
C ASP A 152 -40.75 20.70 3.55
N ALA A 153 -42.08 20.66 3.64
CA ALA A 153 -42.97 21.53 2.88
C ALA A 153 -42.85 23.02 3.23
N THR A 154 -42.22 23.38 4.35
CA THR A 154 -42.04 24.79 4.74
C THR A 154 -40.83 25.41 4.06
N ARG A 155 -39.75 24.64 3.88
CA ARG A 155 -38.52 25.08 3.23
C ARG A 155 -38.50 24.81 1.73
N HIS A 156 -39.11 23.70 1.29
CA HIS A 156 -39.10 23.23 -0.11
C HIS A 156 -40.51 22.90 -0.63
N PRO A 157 -41.46 23.85 -0.61
CA PRO A 157 -42.82 23.62 -1.11
C PRO A 157 -42.87 23.22 -2.59
N GLU A 158 -41.86 23.60 -3.38
CA GLU A 158 -41.75 23.31 -4.81
C GLU A 158 -41.39 21.86 -5.14
N ALA A 159 -40.80 21.12 -4.19
CA ALA A 159 -40.17 19.82 -4.46
C ALA A 159 -40.69 18.68 -3.58
N ILE A 160 -41.35 18.98 -2.45
CA ILE A 160 -41.77 17.99 -1.46
C ILE A 160 -42.79 16.97 -2.00
N ASP A 161 -43.68 17.38 -2.92
CA ASP A 161 -44.74 16.51 -3.46
C ASP A 161 -44.21 15.48 -4.49
N ASP A 162 -43.07 15.82 -5.10
CA ASP A 162 -42.34 15.03 -6.10
C ASP A 162 -41.17 14.23 -5.48
N LEU A 163 -41.00 14.29 -4.16
CA LEU A 163 -39.98 13.56 -3.41
C LEU A 163 -40.35 12.06 -3.29
N VAL A 164 -39.38 11.20 -3.54
CA VAL A 164 -39.48 9.75 -3.44
C VAL A 164 -38.25 9.19 -2.73
N VAL A 165 -38.46 8.23 -1.84
CA VAL A 165 -37.41 7.48 -1.14
C VAL A 165 -37.43 6.04 -1.61
N HIS A 166 -36.27 5.54 -2.04
CA HIS A 166 -36.04 4.16 -2.45
C HIS A 166 -35.17 3.46 -1.40
N TYR A 167 -35.68 2.37 -0.83
CA TYR A 167 -34.97 1.52 0.11
C TYR A 167 -34.83 0.10 -0.43
N GLN A 168 -33.59 -0.36 -0.54
CA GLN A 168 -33.28 -1.72 -0.96
C GLN A 168 -32.46 -2.42 0.12
N SER A 169 -33.06 -3.43 0.75
CA SER A 169 -32.38 -4.26 1.76
C SER A 169 -31.20 -5.05 1.16
N ALA A 170 -30.16 -5.29 1.95
CA ALA A 170 -29.05 -6.18 1.62
C ALA A 170 -29.20 -7.49 2.40
N SER A 171 -28.82 -8.62 1.79
CA SER A 171 -28.82 -9.91 2.49
C SER A 171 -27.79 -9.91 3.64
N ALA A 172 -28.05 -10.69 4.69
CA ALA A 172 -27.18 -10.76 5.87
C ALA A 172 -25.73 -11.13 5.46
N PRO A 173 -24.69 -10.53 6.08
CA PRO A 173 -23.28 -10.71 5.69
C PRO A 173 -22.83 -12.18 5.56
N ALA A 174 -23.47 -13.09 6.30
CA ALA A 174 -23.19 -14.53 6.26
C ALA A 174 -23.38 -15.19 4.89
N LEU A 175 -24.28 -14.68 4.04
CA LEU A 175 -24.49 -15.19 2.66
C LEU A 175 -23.41 -14.71 1.69
N THR A 176 -22.81 -13.55 1.96
CA THR A 176 -21.76 -12.96 1.12
C THR A 176 -20.39 -13.60 1.35
N ALA A 177 -20.17 -14.25 2.49
CA ALA A 177 -18.91 -14.92 2.84
C ALA A 177 -18.65 -16.24 2.10
N VAL A 178 -19.56 -16.67 1.22
CA VAL A 178 -19.45 -17.94 0.48
C VAL A 178 -18.95 -17.69 -0.94
N PRO A 179 -17.74 -18.20 -1.31
CA PRO A 179 -17.12 -17.94 -2.62
C PRO A 179 -17.97 -18.38 -3.83
N SER A 180 -18.74 -19.46 -3.69
CA SER A 180 -19.57 -19.99 -4.77
C SER A 180 -20.74 -19.05 -5.10
N TYR A 181 -21.48 -18.54 -4.12
CA TYR A 181 -22.57 -17.58 -4.35
C TYR A 181 -22.08 -16.22 -4.85
N ALA A 182 -20.86 -15.81 -4.46
CA ALA A 182 -20.22 -14.60 -4.99
C ALA A 182 -19.86 -14.71 -6.48
N ALA A 183 -19.56 -15.92 -6.97
CA ALA A 183 -19.21 -16.18 -8.36
C ALA A 183 -20.41 -16.19 -9.31
N PHE A 184 -21.60 -16.59 -8.83
CA PHE A 184 -22.87 -16.59 -9.58
C PHE A 184 -23.58 -15.21 -9.60
N GLY A 185 -22.85 -14.12 -9.35
CA GLY A 185 -23.42 -12.77 -9.37
C GLY A 185 -24.12 -12.37 -8.07
N ALA A 186 -23.40 -12.38 -6.94
CA ALA A 186 -23.92 -11.86 -5.67
C ALA A 186 -24.35 -10.37 -5.70
N ALA A 187 -24.14 -9.65 -6.80
CA ALA A 187 -24.69 -8.32 -7.01
C ALA A 187 -26.22 -8.31 -7.16
N PHE A 188 -26.85 -9.43 -7.56
CA PHE A 188 -28.29 -9.51 -7.83
C PHE A 188 -29.12 -10.08 -6.67
N LEU A 189 -28.46 -10.50 -5.59
CA LEU A 189 -29.10 -10.92 -4.34
C LEU A 189 -29.37 -9.72 -3.39
N ALA A 190 -29.29 -8.49 -3.92
CA ALA A 190 -29.67 -7.27 -3.22
C ALA A 190 -31.20 -7.16 -3.15
N GLY A 191 -31.77 -7.47 -1.98
CA GLY A 191 -33.15 -7.18 -1.64
C GLY A 191 -34.03 -8.40 -1.45
N ILE A 192 -34.27 -8.82 -0.21
CA ILE A 192 -35.51 -9.56 0.12
C ILE A 192 -36.70 -8.56 0.13
N LEU A 193 -36.38 -7.29 0.39
CA LEU A 193 -37.30 -6.15 0.43
C LEU A 193 -36.72 -4.99 -0.40
N ASP A 194 -37.45 -4.57 -1.43
CA ASP A 194 -37.19 -3.42 -2.30
C ASP A 194 -38.45 -2.54 -2.32
N VAL A 195 -38.34 -1.29 -1.84
CA VAL A 195 -39.49 -0.42 -1.56
C VAL A 195 -39.24 0.99 -2.06
N VAL A 196 -40.19 1.52 -2.82
CA VAL A 196 -40.24 2.92 -3.25
C VAL A 196 -41.43 3.59 -2.56
N VAL A 197 -41.19 4.63 -1.77
CA VAL A 197 -42.22 5.28 -0.91
C VAL A 197 -42.12 6.80 -1.00
N LYS A 198 -43.28 7.49 -1.00
CA LYS A 198 -43.34 8.95 -0.84
C LYS A 198 -43.29 9.34 0.63
N PRO A 199 -42.43 10.30 1.04
CA PRO A 199 -42.40 10.80 2.41
C PRO A 199 -43.65 11.60 2.79
N ASN A 200 -43.83 11.79 4.10
CA ASN A 200 -44.79 12.75 4.62
C ASN A 200 -44.37 14.21 4.33
N ARG A 201 -45.20 15.20 4.67
CA ARG A 201 -44.90 16.63 4.45
C ARG A 201 -43.70 17.16 5.25
N ASN A 202 -43.17 16.38 6.19
CA ASN A 202 -41.96 16.68 6.97
C ASN A 202 -40.71 16.00 6.39
N GLY A 203 -40.81 15.32 5.24
CA GLY A 203 -39.70 14.62 4.60
C GLY A 203 -39.34 13.28 5.25
N GLU A 204 -40.28 12.62 5.93
CA GLU A 204 -40.04 11.37 6.66
C GLU A 204 -40.77 10.16 6.06
N VAL A 205 -40.10 9.00 6.07
CA VAL A 205 -40.62 7.68 5.68
C VAL A 205 -40.39 6.69 6.83
N VAL A 206 -41.37 5.84 7.11
CA VAL A 206 -41.23 4.74 8.09
C VAL A 206 -41.43 3.41 7.38
N ILE A 207 -40.35 2.63 7.28
CA ILE A 207 -40.36 1.27 6.73
C ILE A 207 -40.48 0.28 7.87
N LYS A 208 -41.56 -0.53 7.85
CA LYS A 208 -41.82 -1.58 8.85
C LYS A 208 -41.45 -2.94 8.29
N GLY A 209 -41.16 -3.91 9.16
CA GLY A 209 -40.88 -5.28 8.71
C GLY A 209 -39.42 -5.53 8.35
N VAL A 210 -38.49 -4.63 8.72
CA VAL A 210 -37.07 -4.83 8.44
C VAL A 210 -36.48 -5.78 9.47
N LYS A 211 -35.79 -6.83 9.05
CA LYS A 211 -35.16 -7.77 9.98
C LYS A 211 -33.98 -7.08 10.71
N PRO A 212 -33.83 -7.24 12.04
CA PRO A 212 -32.68 -6.69 12.76
C PRO A 212 -31.35 -7.23 12.21
N TYR A 213 -30.31 -6.39 12.27
CA TYR A 213 -28.99 -6.59 11.69
C TYR A 213 -28.97 -6.67 10.15
N THR A 214 -30.08 -6.29 9.50
CA THR A 214 -30.13 -6.08 8.05
C THR A 214 -29.70 -4.66 7.75
N GLY A 215 -28.80 -4.50 6.79
CA GLY A 215 -28.50 -3.20 6.19
C GLY A 215 -29.22 -3.04 4.87
N GLY A 216 -29.27 -1.83 4.33
CA GLY A 216 -29.86 -1.57 3.02
C GLY A 216 -29.46 -0.20 2.48
N THR A 217 -29.53 -0.03 1.17
CA THR A 217 -29.30 1.28 0.55
C THR A 217 -30.57 2.12 0.63
N VAL A 218 -30.41 3.41 0.94
CA VAL A 218 -31.47 4.42 1.04
C VAL A 218 -31.11 5.54 0.07
N ASN A 219 -31.91 5.69 -0.98
CA ASN A 219 -31.77 6.80 -1.91
C ASN A 219 -33.01 7.69 -1.86
N ALA A 220 -32.84 9.00 -2.04
CA ALA A 220 -33.94 9.95 -2.11
C ALA A 220 -33.79 10.82 -3.38
N PHE A 221 -34.89 11.01 -4.10
CA PHE A 221 -34.93 11.73 -5.36
C PHE A 221 -36.15 12.63 -5.44
N VAL A 222 -35.99 13.83 -6.00
CA VAL A 222 -37.14 14.65 -6.44
C VAL A 222 -37.29 14.43 -7.94
N VAL A 223 -38.36 13.74 -8.32
CA VAL A 223 -38.66 13.38 -9.71
C VAL A 223 -39.77 14.29 -10.21
N ASN A 224 -39.43 15.20 -11.12
CA ASN A 224 -40.39 16.13 -11.69
C ASN A 224 -41.52 15.38 -12.38
N SER A 225 -42.73 15.55 -11.86
CA SER A 225 -43.93 14.82 -12.30
C SER A 225 -44.35 15.08 -13.75
N THR A 226 -43.87 16.16 -14.37
CA THR A 226 -44.25 16.56 -15.74
C THR A 226 -43.33 15.97 -16.82
N ASN A 227 -42.02 15.91 -16.56
CA ASN A 227 -41.01 15.49 -17.56
C ASN A 227 -40.20 14.25 -17.15
N GLY A 228 -40.34 13.77 -15.90
CA GLY A 228 -39.61 12.61 -15.37
C GLY A 228 -38.13 12.88 -15.06
N HIS A 229 -37.65 14.12 -15.15
CA HIS A 229 -36.28 14.46 -14.80
C HIS A 229 -36.06 14.48 -13.29
N ILE A 230 -34.87 14.06 -12.87
CA ILE A 230 -34.44 14.10 -11.48
C ILE A 230 -33.80 15.46 -11.21
N GLU A 231 -34.43 16.27 -10.36
CA GLU A 231 -33.94 17.62 -10.02
C GLU A 231 -33.10 17.64 -8.74
N TRP A 232 -33.35 16.67 -7.87
CA TRP A 232 -32.57 16.44 -6.65
C TRP A 232 -32.26 14.96 -6.50
N ALA A 233 -31.04 14.64 -6.08
CA ALA A 233 -30.60 13.27 -5.83
C ALA A 233 -29.89 13.17 -4.48
N THR A 234 -29.84 11.94 -3.94
CA THR A 234 -29.04 11.59 -2.76
C THR A 234 -27.63 12.17 -2.87
N ASP A 235 -27.14 12.81 -1.83
CA ASP A 235 -25.75 13.24 -1.72
C ASP A 235 -24.94 12.16 -1.01
N VAL A 236 -23.95 11.60 -1.71
CA VAL A 236 -22.91 10.73 -1.13
C VAL A 236 -21.53 11.40 -1.13
N GLY A 237 -21.49 12.71 -1.43
CA GLY A 237 -20.30 13.54 -1.39
C GLY A 237 -19.92 13.99 0.02
N VAL A 238 -19.10 15.04 0.07
CA VAL A 238 -18.46 15.54 1.31
C VAL A 238 -19.50 15.99 2.34
N TRP A 239 -20.61 16.57 1.88
CA TRP A 239 -21.68 17.10 2.74
C TRP A 239 -22.78 16.09 3.10
N SER A 240 -22.57 14.82 2.77
CA SER A 240 -23.45 13.73 3.22
C SER A 240 -23.21 13.43 4.72
N PRO A 241 -24.27 13.28 5.56
CA PRO A 241 -24.13 12.99 6.99
C PRO A 241 -23.26 11.77 7.31
N TYR A 242 -23.28 10.77 6.42
CA TYR A 242 -22.59 9.50 6.59
C TYR A 242 -21.62 9.17 5.45
N GLN A 243 -21.49 10.03 4.42
CA GLN A 243 -20.71 9.76 3.19
C GLN A 243 -21.00 8.37 2.57
N SER A 244 -22.24 7.91 2.76
CA SER A 244 -22.74 6.60 2.38
C SER A 244 -24.25 6.71 2.34
N ASN A 245 -24.88 5.96 1.43
CA ASN A 245 -26.32 5.80 1.36
C ASN A 245 -26.78 4.51 2.05
N TYR A 246 -25.94 3.86 2.85
CA TYR A 246 -26.23 2.58 3.48
C TYR A 246 -26.75 2.77 4.92
N ALA A 247 -27.99 2.36 5.17
CA ALA A 247 -28.60 2.31 6.48
C ALA A 247 -28.42 0.93 7.12
N SER A 248 -28.07 0.88 8.41
CA SER A 248 -27.99 -0.36 9.20
C SER A 248 -29.04 -0.35 10.30
N VAL A 249 -29.83 -1.43 10.40
CA VAL A 249 -30.91 -1.56 11.37
C VAL A 249 -30.47 -2.43 12.53
N THR A 250 -29.91 -1.81 13.58
CA THR A 250 -29.38 -2.51 14.77
C THR A 250 -30.30 -2.43 15.99
N THR A 251 -31.34 -1.61 15.92
CA THR A 251 -32.31 -1.34 17.00
C THR A 251 -33.74 -1.62 16.51
N ILE A 252 -34.67 -1.80 17.44
CA ILE A 252 -36.12 -2.00 17.14
C ILE A 252 -36.68 -0.80 16.36
N GLU A 253 -36.25 0.40 16.73
CA GLU A 253 -36.50 1.65 16.01
C GLU A 253 -35.15 2.22 15.57
N ALA A 254 -34.86 2.14 14.28
CA ALA A 254 -33.67 2.72 13.67
C ALA A 254 -34.05 4.03 12.97
N SER A 255 -33.16 5.02 12.99
CA SER A 255 -33.32 6.29 12.28
C SER A 255 -32.13 6.54 11.37
N TYR A 256 -32.39 7.04 10.16
CA TYR A 256 -31.38 7.31 9.15
C TYR A 256 -31.63 8.67 8.47
N LEU A 257 -30.61 9.52 8.44
CA LEU A 257 -30.63 10.79 7.71
C LEU A 257 -30.09 10.59 6.29
N VAL A 258 -30.90 10.90 5.29
CA VAL A 258 -30.48 10.90 3.88
C VAL A 258 -30.41 12.33 3.38
N SER A 259 -29.22 12.78 2.98
CA SER A 259 -29.04 14.11 2.41
C SER A 259 -29.31 14.09 0.91
N ILE A 260 -29.90 15.15 0.36
CA ILE A 260 -30.10 15.36 -1.07
C ILE A 260 -29.54 16.71 -1.52
N PHE A 261 -29.16 16.80 -2.79
CA PHE A 261 -28.66 18.02 -3.42
C PHE A 261 -29.28 18.25 -4.78
N ARG A 262 -29.33 19.51 -5.21
CA ARG A 262 -29.83 19.89 -6.52
C ARG A 262 -28.85 19.44 -7.60
N CYS A 263 -29.33 18.65 -8.56
CA CYS A 263 -28.45 17.97 -9.50
C CYS A 263 -28.90 18.15 -10.96
N SER A 264 -28.03 17.70 -11.86
CA SER A 264 -28.33 17.38 -13.25
C SER A 264 -27.78 15.99 -13.53
N SER A 265 -28.34 15.31 -14.52
CA SER A 265 -28.04 13.89 -14.74
C SER A 265 -27.22 13.67 -16.00
N ILE A 266 -26.25 12.78 -15.93
CA ILE A 266 -25.51 12.25 -17.08
C ILE A 266 -25.76 10.75 -17.15
N VAL A 267 -26.32 10.27 -18.25
CA VAL A 267 -26.61 8.85 -18.46
C VAL A 267 -25.59 8.25 -19.42
N LEU A 268 -24.95 7.18 -18.95
CA LEU A 268 -23.99 6.35 -19.67
C LEU A 268 -24.61 4.98 -19.89
N PHE A 269 -24.46 4.46 -21.10
CA PHE A 269 -24.98 3.13 -21.45
C PHE A 269 -23.86 2.12 -21.61
N ALA A 270 -24.15 0.87 -21.27
CA ALA A 270 -23.28 -0.30 -21.52
C ALA A 270 -21.84 -0.16 -20.99
N LEU A 271 -21.69 0.24 -19.73
CA LEU A 271 -20.41 0.29 -19.04
C LEU A 271 -19.95 -1.12 -18.64
N PHE A 272 -19.26 -1.79 -19.56
CA PHE A 272 -18.70 -3.13 -19.37
C PHE A 272 -17.18 -3.12 -19.46
N ASN A 273 -16.55 -4.04 -18.73
CA ASN A 273 -15.11 -4.18 -18.75
C ASN A 273 -14.68 -4.85 -20.07
N PRO A 274 -13.95 -4.14 -20.95
CA PRO A 274 -13.54 -4.68 -22.24
C PRO A 274 -12.51 -5.81 -22.09
N THR A 275 -11.83 -5.90 -20.95
CA THR A 275 -10.75 -6.85 -20.68
C THR A 275 -11.17 -8.07 -19.90
N ASP A 276 -12.13 -8.04 -18.97
CA ASP A 276 -12.51 -9.23 -18.17
C ASP A 276 -14.01 -9.54 -18.20
N LEU A 277 -14.77 -8.81 -19.02
CA LEU A 277 -16.19 -8.99 -19.28
C LEU A 277 -17.09 -8.84 -18.06
N SER A 278 -16.65 -8.15 -17.01
CA SER A 278 -17.52 -7.80 -15.87
C SER A 278 -18.39 -6.56 -16.15
N SER A 279 -19.59 -6.54 -15.55
CA SER A 279 -20.37 -5.30 -15.38
C SER A 279 -19.61 -4.30 -14.52
N MET A 280 -19.56 -3.03 -14.93
CA MET A 280 -18.76 -1.98 -14.30
C MET A 280 -19.63 -0.84 -13.78
N PRO A 281 -20.21 -0.95 -12.57
CA PRO A 281 -21.09 0.11 -12.06
C PRO A 281 -20.33 1.32 -11.48
N ALA A 282 -18.99 1.30 -11.42
CA ALA A 282 -18.23 2.30 -10.66
C ALA A 282 -17.68 3.42 -11.57
N ILE A 283 -18.39 4.55 -11.57
CA ILE A 283 -17.88 5.83 -12.08
C ILE A 283 -17.45 6.73 -10.92
N LEU A 284 -16.46 7.59 -11.16
CA LEU A 284 -16.14 8.72 -10.30
C LEU A 284 -16.36 10.01 -11.08
N LEU A 285 -17.05 10.96 -10.46
CA LEU A 285 -17.36 12.26 -11.05
C LEU A 285 -16.37 13.29 -10.51
N TYR A 286 -15.58 13.86 -11.40
CA TYR A 286 -14.53 14.83 -11.08
C TYR A 286 -14.91 16.20 -11.63
N ASN A 287 -14.64 17.26 -10.88
CA ASN A 287 -14.68 18.61 -11.39
C ASN A 287 -13.48 18.84 -12.33
N ARG A 288 -13.75 19.25 -13.56
CA ARG A 288 -12.75 19.49 -14.61
C ARG A 288 -11.74 20.58 -14.25
N LEU A 289 -12.18 21.64 -13.56
CA LEU A 289 -11.33 22.78 -13.21
C LEU A 289 -10.37 22.41 -12.08
N ALA A 290 -10.85 21.58 -11.17
CA ALA A 290 -10.12 21.01 -10.07
C ALA A 290 -9.16 19.90 -10.52
N HIS A 291 -9.60 19.02 -11.43
CA HIS A 291 -9.07 17.66 -11.54
C HIS A 291 -9.15 16.90 -10.20
N GLY A 292 -10.27 17.08 -9.49
CA GLY A 292 -10.59 16.44 -8.22
C GLY A 292 -12.06 16.03 -8.16
N PRO A 293 -12.47 15.20 -7.20
CA PRO A 293 -13.86 14.76 -7.04
C PRO A 293 -14.83 15.93 -6.90
N LEU A 294 -16.08 15.72 -7.29
CA LEU A 294 -17.15 16.66 -6.96
C LEU A 294 -17.44 16.66 -5.45
N ILE A 295 -17.70 17.86 -4.93
CA ILE A 295 -18.05 18.06 -3.51
C ILE A 295 -19.39 17.38 -3.19
N GLN A 296 -20.37 17.53 -4.08
CA GLN A 296 -21.64 16.80 -4.05
C GLN A 296 -21.72 15.93 -5.28
N GLN A 297 -21.98 14.65 -5.08
CA GLN A 297 -22.08 13.70 -6.16
C GLN A 297 -22.91 12.51 -5.72
N SER A 298 -23.46 11.84 -6.71
CA SER A 298 -24.04 10.52 -6.58
C SER A 298 -24.10 9.85 -7.92
N ALA A 299 -24.29 8.54 -7.92
CA ALA A 299 -24.55 7.79 -9.13
C ALA A 299 -25.52 6.66 -8.81
N LEU A 300 -26.44 6.40 -9.73
CA LEU A 300 -27.18 5.17 -9.80
C LEU A 300 -26.54 4.29 -10.87
N ALA A 301 -26.27 3.04 -10.52
CA ALA A 301 -25.76 2.08 -11.47
C ALA A 301 -26.74 0.91 -11.59
N SER A 302 -27.03 0.56 -12.82
CA SER A 302 -27.72 -0.65 -13.20
C SER A 302 -26.73 -1.82 -13.18
N PRO A 303 -27.16 -3.01 -12.73
CA PRO A 303 -26.36 -4.22 -12.89
C PRO A 303 -26.00 -4.54 -14.36
N TYR A 304 -26.74 -3.95 -15.32
CA TYR A 304 -26.54 -4.08 -16.77
C TYR A 304 -25.56 -3.04 -17.34
N GLY A 305 -24.74 -2.40 -16.50
CA GLY A 305 -23.72 -1.45 -16.97
C GLY A 305 -24.24 -0.06 -17.34
N ASP A 306 -25.54 0.20 -17.27
CA ASP A 306 -26.06 1.57 -17.42
C ASP A 306 -25.83 2.36 -16.13
N VAL A 307 -25.32 3.57 -16.24
CA VAL A 307 -25.00 4.41 -15.07
C VAL A 307 -25.54 5.81 -15.27
N MET A 308 -26.27 6.31 -14.27
CA MET A 308 -26.74 7.69 -14.19
C MET A 308 -25.96 8.43 -13.11
N GLY A 309 -25.03 9.29 -13.51
CA GLY A 309 -24.30 10.18 -12.63
C GLY A 309 -25.08 11.45 -12.34
N PHE A 310 -25.11 11.88 -11.07
CA PHE A 310 -25.70 13.13 -10.62
C PHE A 310 -24.60 14.14 -10.31
N VAL A 311 -24.64 15.26 -11.01
CA VAL A 311 -23.62 16.31 -10.95
C VAL A 311 -24.23 17.65 -10.54
N ILE A 312 -23.39 18.55 -10.01
CA ILE A 312 -23.80 19.93 -9.74
C ILE A 312 -24.06 20.64 -11.09
N PRO A 313 -25.23 21.26 -11.29
CA PRO A 313 -25.55 21.95 -12.54
C PRO A 313 -24.50 23.02 -12.92
N ASN A 314 -24.28 23.21 -14.21
CA ASN A 314 -23.32 24.17 -14.79
C ASN A 314 -21.86 23.97 -14.35
N THR A 315 -21.52 22.85 -13.70
CA THR A 315 -20.15 22.50 -13.37
C THR A 315 -19.58 21.61 -14.49
N PRO A 316 -18.39 21.89 -15.03
CA PRO A 316 -17.77 20.99 -16.01
C PRO A 316 -17.23 19.74 -15.28
N VAL A 317 -17.67 18.56 -15.73
CA VAL A 317 -17.38 17.28 -15.09
C VAL A 317 -16.58 16.36 -16.00
N GLU A 318 -15.52 15.77 -15.46
CA GLU A 318 -14.80 14.63 -16.03
C GLU A 318 -15.33 13.35 -15.39
N ILE A 319 -15.54 12.29 -16.18
CA ILE A 319 -16.05 11.02 -15.65
C ILE A 319 -14.96 9.97 -15.78
N LEU A 320 -14.53 9.43 -14.65
CA LEU A 320 -13.54 8.35 -14.57
C LEU A 320 -14.27 7.02 -14.40
N ILE A 321 -13.95 6.05 -15.25
CA ILE A 321 -14.48 4.69 -15.16
C ILE A 321 -13.45 3.87 -14.41
N MET A 322 -13.82 3.35 -13.25
CA MET A 322 -12.93 2.59 -12.39
C MET A 322 -13.19 1.09 -12.51
N ARG A 323 -12.15 0.29 -12.26
CA ARG A 323 -12.30 -1.17 -12.17
C ARG A 323 -13.13 -1.47 -10.91
N GLY A 324 -14.41 -1.75 -11.07
CA GLY A 324 -15.24 -2.30 -9.99
C GLY A 324 -14.62 -3.60 -9.49
N ARG A 325 -14.67 -3.87 -8.18
CA ARG A 325 -14.33 -5.19 -7.62
C ARG A 325 -15.31 -6.23 -8.20
N ALA A 326 -14.95 -6.86 -9.31
CA ALA A 326 -15.74 -7.94 -9.91
C ALA A 326 -15.53 -9.30 -9.21
N TYR A 327 -14.80 -9.34 -8.10
CA TYR A 327 -14.75 -10.49 -7.19
C TYR A 327 -15.10 -10.03 -5.76
N GLY A 328 -16.37 -10.21 -5.41
CA GLY A 328 -16.84 -10.17 -4.03
C GLY A 328 -17.70 -8.96 -3.67
N ALA A 329 -19.00 -9.04 -3.94
CA ALA A 329 -20.00 -8.47 -3.03
C ALA A 329 -19.80 -8.98 -1.57
N ALA A 330 -19.08 -10.09 -1.39
CA ALA A 330 -18.44 -10.55 -0.15
C ALA A 330 -17.66 -9.46 0.61
N ALA A 331 -17.02 -8.54 -0.10
CA ALA A 331 -16.25 -7.46 0.50
C ALA A 331 -16.99 -6.11 0.47
N ALA A 332 -18.12 -6.00 -0.23
CA ALA A 332 -19.02 -4.85 -0.16
C ALA A 332 -20.08 -5.01 0.95
N GLY A 333 -20.47 -6.26 1.27
CA GLY A 333 -21.32 -6.60 2.42
C GLY A 333 -20.62 -6.47 3.77
N GLY A 334 -19.30 -6.24 3.77
CA GLY A 334 -18.51 -5.83 4.93
C GLY A 334 -18.07 -4.37 4.81
N GLY A 335 -19.00 -3.44 5.03
CA GLY A 335 -18.70 -2.00 5.13
C GLY A 335 -18.65 -1.28 3.79
N GLY A 336 -19.81 -0.86 3.29
CA GLY A 336 -19.94 0.12 2.22
C GLY A 336 -19.58 1.52 2.71
N GLY A 337 -18.29 1.83 2.68
CA GLY A 337 -17.74 3.18 2.79
C GLY A 337 -16.95 3.50 1.51
N GLY A 338 -17.13 4.72 1.01
CA GLY A 338 -16.49 5.21 -0.20
C GLY A 338 -14.98 4.95 -0.24
N VAL A 339 -14.51 4.62 -1.44
CA VAL A 339 -13.15 4.83 -1.98
C VAL A 339 -12.11 5.30 -0.93
N ALA A 340 -11.63 4.37 -0.10
CA ALA A 340 -10.45 4.58 0.73
C ALA A 340 -9.18 4.27 -0.08
N ILE A 341 -8.81 5.15 -1.01
CA ILE A 341 -7.46 5.16 -1.60
C ILE A 341 -6.61 6.11 -0.73
N GLY A 342 -6.39 5.78 0.54
CA GLY A 342 -5.61 6.60 1.49
C GLY A 342 -4.12 6.23 1.55
N THR A 343 -3.28 7.19 1.95
CA THR A 343 -1.80 7.28 1.99
C THR A 343 -0.97 6.02 2.25
N PHE A 344 -1.53 5.00 2.90
CA PHE A 344 -0.85 3.70 3.04
C PHE A 344 -0.70 2.94 1.73
N GLY A 345 -1.46 3.31 0.69
CA GLY A 345 -1.24 2.84 -0.67
C GLY A 345 0.13 3.23 -1.25
N PHE A 346 0.73 4.35 -0.82
CA PHE A 346 2.03 4.81 -1.35
C PHE A 346 3.20 3.96 -0.84
N ILE A 347 3.14 3.48 0.41
CA ILE A 347 4.17 2.58 0.97
C ILE A 347 3.88 1.12 0.58
N GLY A 348 2.61 0.71 0.51
CA GLY A 348 2.21 -0.60 -0.01
C GLY A 348 2.58 -0.80 -1.49
N ALA A 349 2.47 0.25 -2.32
CA ALA A 349 2.89 0.23 -3.72
C ALA A 349 4.41 0.16 -3.90
N ALA A 350 5.20 0.67 -2.96
CA ALA A 350 6.67 0.57 -3.00
C ALA A 350 7.19 -0.85 -2.67
N PHE A 351 6.38 -1.69 -2.03
CA PHE A 351 6.74 -3.05 -1.60
C PHE A 351 5.82 -4.17 -2.16
N GLY A 352 5.04 -3.90 -3.20
CA GLY A 352 4.28 -4.94 -3.90
C GLY A 352 3.01 -5.45 -3.17
N GLY A 353 2.44 -4.65 -2.27
CA GLY A 353 1.17 -4.96 -1.61
C GLY A 353 -0.04 -4.59 -2.48
N GLY A 354 -0.64 -5.58 -3.15
CA GLY A 354 -1.81 -5.43 -4.02
C GLY A 354 -3.11 -5.07 -3.28
N GLY A 355 -3.30 -3.78 -2.98
CA GLY A 355 -4.61 -3.21 -2.67
C GLY A 355 -5.47 -3.12 -3.93
N ALA A 356 -6.41 -4.05 -4.09
CA ALA A 356 -7.23 -4.28 -5.28
C ALA A 356 -8.33 -3.24 -5.55
N GLY A 357 -7.92 -2.01 -5.88
CA GLY A 357 -8.61 -1.10 -6.80
C GLY A 357 -7.58 -0.70 -7.85
N GLY A 358 -7.86 -0.84 -9.14
CA GLY A 358 -6.87 -0.57 -10.18
C GLY A 358 -6.23 0.80 -9.98
N ARG A 359 -4.89 0.88 -9.90
CA ARG A 359 -4.12 2.12 -9.73
C ARG A 359 -4.47 3.18 -10.79
N PHE A 360 -5.01 2.75 -11.91
CA PHE A 360 -5.31 3.53 -13.09
C PHE A 360 -6.77 3.31 -13.51
N PRO A 361 -7.47 4.37 -13.99
CA PRO A 361 -8.83 4.23 -14.50
C PRO A 361 -8.86 3.33 -15.74
N MET A 362 -9.99 2.65 -15.93
CA MET A 362 -10.26 1.77 -17.06
C MET A 362 -10.69 2.53 -18.30
N GLY A 363 -11.41 3.63 -18.12
CA GLY A 363 -11.88 4.52 -19.17
C GLY A 363 -12.04 5.93 -18.61
N LEU A 364 -12.06 6.90 -19.50
CA LEU A 364 -12.16 8.31 -19.17
C LEU A 364 -13.11 8.97 -20.17
N LEU A 365 -13.95 9.87 -19.67
CA LEU A 365 -14.83 10.73 -20.45
C LEU A 365 -14.43 12.16 -20.12
N LEU A 366 -13.67 12.77 -21.02
CA LEU A 366 -13.09 14.09 -20.84
C LEU A 366 -13.68 15.12 -21.81
N ASN A 367 -14.46 14.67 -22.81
CA ASN A 367 -14.86 15.53 -23.92
C ASN A 367 -13.60 16.11 -24.60
N SER A 368 -12.67 15.22 -24.95
CA SER A 368 -11.36 15.58 -25.51
C SER A 368 -11.40 15.78 -27.02
N THR A 369 -10.47 16.61 -27.49
CA THR A 369 -10.26 16.90 -28.92
C THR A 369 -8.80 16.69 -29.27
N ALA A 370 -8.47 16.62 -30.57
CA ALA A 370 -7.08 16.47 -31.01
C ALA A 370 -6.18 17.65 -30.58
N GLU A 371 -6.76 18.84 -30.38
CA GLU A 371 -6.05 20.04 -29.89
C GLU A 371 -5.96 20.08 -28.37
N ASN A 372 -6.99 19.62 -27.65
CA ASN A 372 -7.03 19.55 -26.20
C ASN A 372 -7.29 18.12 -25.72
N THR A 373 -6.22 17.35 -25.56
CA THR A 373 -6.26 15.95 -25.11
C THR A 373 -6.71 15.79 -23.66
N ALA A 374 -6.59 16.84 -22.83
CA ALA A 374 -7.12 16.88 -21.47
C ALA A 374 -8.64 17.15 -21.42
N GLY A 375 -9.24 17.53 -22.55
CA GLY A 375 -10.68 17.74 -22.71
C GLY A 375 -11.25 18.94 -21.98
N TYR A 376 -12.55 19.17 -22.19
CA TYR A 376 -13.31 20.31 -21.65
C TYR A 376 -14.26 19.93 -20.52
N GLY A 377 -14.44 18.62 -20.26
CA GLY A 377 -15.50 18.11 -19.41
C GLY A 377 -16.89 18.23 -20.03
N TYR A 378 -17.87 17.64 -19.36
CA TYR A 378 -19.29 17.71 -19.70
C TYR A 378 -19.98 18.69 -18.76
N THR A 379 -20.65 19.70 -19.32
CA THR A 379 -21.44 20.67 -18.56
C THR A 379 -22.91 20.49 -18.89
N VAL A 380 -23.74 20.33 -17.85
CA VAL A 380 -25.18 20.07 -17.97
C VAL A 380 -25.96 21.19 -17.27
N LYS A 381 -27.03 21.70 -17.90
CA LYS A 381 -27.83 22.77 -17.32
C LYS A 381 -28.78 22.23 -16.23
N PRO A 382 -29.26 23.08 -15.30
CA PRO A 382 -30.22 22.67 -14.27
C PRO A 382 -31.46 22.01 -14.87
N GLY A 383 -31.83 20.84 -14.37
CA GLY A 383 -33.00 20.08 -14.85
C GLY A 383 -32.82 19.37 -16.19
N GLU A 384 -31.62 19.42 -16.79
CA GLU A 384 -31.29 18.71 -18.03
C GLU A 384 -30.72 17.31 -17.72
N THR A 385 -31.04 16.35 -18.57
CA THR A 385 -30.43 15.01 -18.56
C THR A 385 -29.60 14.84 -19.83
N LEU A 386 -28.28 14.79 -19.69
CA LEU A 386 -27.38 14.52 -20.80
C LEU A 386 -27.27 13.01 -21.01
N MET A 387 -27.83 12.51 -22.09
CA MET A 387 -27.65 11.12 -22.52
C MET A 387 -26.46 11.04 -23.47
N ILE A 388 -25.47 10.21 -23.16
CA ILE A 388 -24.32 9.99 -24.03
C ILE A 388 -24.55 8.71 -24.84
N PRO A 389 -25.04 8.79 -26.10
CA PRO A 389 -25.27 7.61 -26.90
C PRO A 389 -23.94 7.03 -27.39
N PHE A 390 -23.94 5.72 -27.66
CA PHE A 390 -22.78 5.03 -28.24
C PHE A 390 -21.50 5.19 -27.40
N THR A 391 -21.66 5.13 -26.08
CA THR A 391 -20.64 5.37 -25.07
C THR A 391 -19.33 4.61 -25.29
N PRO A 392 -19.31 3.33 -25.72
CA PRO A 392 -18.06 2.60 -25.97
C PRO A 392 -17.12 3.24 -26.98
N LEU A 393 -17.65 3.83 -28.07
CA LEU A 393 -16.81 4.55 -29.03
C LEU A 393 -16.22 5.82 -28.41
N ILE A 394 -16.99 6.50 -27.55
CA ILE A 394 -16.56 7.71 -26.86
C ILE A 394 -15.50 7.36 -25.81
N TYR A 395 -15.65 6.24 -25.08
CA TYR A 395 -14.64 5.73 -24.16
C TYR A 395 -13.33 5.44 -24.90
N ALA A 396 -13.41 4.68 -26.00
CA ALA A 396 -12.26 4.36 -26.84
C ALA A 396 -11.59 5.62 -27.38
N ARG A 397 -12.37 6.61 -27.85
CA ARG A 397 -11.85 7.88 -28.34
C ARG A 397 -11.12 8.66 -27.26
N ASP A 398 -11.77 8.92 -26.13
CA ASP A 398 -11.24 9.83 -25.11
C ASP A 398 -9.98 9.24 -24.45
N ILE A 399 -9.94 7.92 -24.22
CA ILE A 399 -8.72 7.23 -23.74
C ILE A 399 -7.62 7.18 -24.80
N TYR A 400 -7.97 6.95 -26.07
CA TYR A 400 -7.03 6.98 -27.20
C TYR A 400 -6.37 8.35 -27.35
N MET A 401 -7.15 9.44 -27.38
CA MET A 401 -6.63 10.79 -27.53
C MET A 401 -5.70 11.19 -26.37
N LEU A 402 -6.05 10.80 -25.14
CA LEU A 402 -5.22 11.05 -23.97
C LEU A 402 -3.90 10.28 -24.05
N ASN A 403 -3.97 8.98 -24.35
CA ASN A 403 -2.80 8.12 -24.34
C ASN A 403 -1.90 8.39 -25.55
N ASP A 404 -2.44 8.65 -26.74
CA ASP A 404 -1.69 9.09 -27.92
C ASP A 404 -0.89 10.37 -27.62
N GLY A 405 -1.51 11.35 -26.94
CA GLY A 405 -0.80 12.54 -26.47
C GLY A 405 0.38 12.23 -25.55
N ARG A 406 0.23 11.23 -24.67
CA ARG A 406 1.30 10.77 -23.76
C ARG A 406 2.38 9.97 -24.49
N VAL A 407 2.01 9.08 -25.39
CA VAL A 407 2.93 8.29 -26.22
C VAL A 407 3.78 9.23 -27.07
N ARG A 408 3.17 10.24 -27.71
CA ARG A 408 3.89 11.29 -28.44
C ARG A 408 4.84 12.07 -27.53
N LEU A 409 4.39 12.47 -26.34
CA LEU A 409 5.24 13.17 -25.37
C LEU A 409 6.44 12.33 -24.92
N ALA A 410 6.24 11.05 -24.61
CA ALA A 410 7.34 10.17 -24.21
C ALA A 410 8.32 9.88 -25.36
N ALA A 411 7.81 9.73 -26.58
CA ALA A 411 8.64 9.59 -27.77
C ALA A 411 9.54 10.81 -28.01
N GLN A 412 9.06 12.04 -27.75
CA GLN A 412 9.88 13.25 -27.83
C GLN A 412 11.07 13.24 -26.88
N PHE A 413 10.94 12.57 -25.72
CA PHE A 413 12.02 12.43 -24.73
C PHE A 413 12.69 11.05 -24.76
N TYR A 414 12.65 10.37 -25.91
CA TYR A 414 13.29 9.07 -26.16
C TYR A 414 12.97 7.99 -25.10
N THR A 415 11.78 8.06 -24.51
CA THR A 415 11.32 7.13 -23.48
C THR A 415 10.25 6.25 -24.09
N PHE A 416 10.51 4.93 -24.16
CA PHE A 416 9.66 4.01 -24.90
C PHE A 416 9.32 2.78 -24.06
N ASN A 417 8.08 2.33 -24.21
CA ASN A 417 7.64 1.03 -23.75
C ASN A 417 7.06 0.27 -24.95
N PRO A 418 7.72 -0.80 -25.44
CA PRO A 418 7.25 -1.50 -26.63
C PRO A 418 5.90 -2.19 -26.43
N VAL A 419 5.53 -2.52 -25.20
CA VAL A 419 4.19 -3.02 -24.87
C VAL A 419 3.14 -1.95 -25.11
N THR A 420 3.43 -0.71 -24.71
CA THR A 420 2.58 0.43 -25.00
C THR A 420 2.45 0.62 -26.51
N MET A 421 3.56 0.57 -27.26
CA MET A 421 3.52 0.73 -28.72
C MET A 421 2.72 -0.37 -29.42
N LEU A 422 2.91 -1.64 -29.04
CA LEU A 422 2.17 -2.77 -29.60
C LEU A 422 0.66 -2.59 -29.41
N PHE A 423 0.23 -2.36 -28.17
CA PHE A 423 -1.20 -2.24 -27.87
C PHE A 423 -1.80 -0.95 -28.41
N HIS A 424 -1.05 0.17 -28.41
CA HIS A 424 -1.53 1.42 -28.98
C HIS A 424 -1.70 1.35 -30.50
N ASN A 425 -0.81 0.64 -31.21
CA ASN A 425 -0.95 0.42 -32.64
C ASN A 425 -2.16 -0.47 -32.97
N LEU A 426 -2.36 -1.57 -32.23
CA LEU A 426 -3.56 -2.42 -32.37
C LEU A 426 -4.84 -1.63 -32.04
N ALA A 427 -4.81 -0.83 -30.99
CA ALA A 427 -5.93 0.04 -30.62
C ALA A 427 -6.25 1.05 -31.72
N THR A 428 -5.22 1.61 -32.38
CA THR A 428 -5.36 2.54 -33.52
C THR A 428 -6.08 1.87 -34.70
N GLU A 429 -5.71 0.63 -35.04
CA GLU A 429 -6.34 -0.13 -36.13
C GLU A 429 -7.84 -0.32 -35.88
N TYR A 430 -8.19 -0.86 -34.72
CA TYR A 430 -9.59 -1.08 -34.34
C TYR A 430 -10.36 0.24 -34.11
N PHE A 431 -9.71 1.31 -33.65
CA PHE A 431 -10.34 2.63 -33.52
C PHE A 431 -10.76 3.18 -34.89
N ASN A 432 -9.87 3.09 -35.88
CA ASN A 432 -10.16 3.49 -37.25
C ASN A 432 -11.26 2.64 -37.87
N GLN A 433 -11.27 1.33 -37.61
CA GLN A 433 -12.34 0.43 -38.03
C GLN A 433 -13.68 0.82 -37.39
N ALA A 434 -13.70 1.13 -36.10
CA ALA A 434 -14.90 1.55 -35.38
C ALA A 434 -15.51 2.83 -35.97
N ILE A 435 -14.67 3.83 -36.29
CA ILE A 435 -15.10 5.08 -36.95
C ILE A 435 -15.61 4.80 -38.37
N ALA A 436 -14.91 3.98 -39.15
CA ALA A 436 -15.32 3.65 -40.52
C ALA A 436 -16.68 2.93 -40.53
N ALA A 437 -16.88 1.94 -39.66
CA ALA A 437 -18.14 1.23 -39.49
C ALA A 437 -19.28 2.16 -39.03
N ALA A 438 -19.01 3.08 -38.10
CA ALA A 438 -19.99 4.09 -37.67
C ALA A 438 -20.44 4.98 -38.84
N ARG A 439 -19.50 5.40 -39.70
CA ARG A 439 -19.81 6.19 -40.91
C ARG A 439 -20.65 5.41 -41.91
N MET A 440 -20.41 4.10 -42.02
CA MET A 440 -21.20 3.19 -42.86
C MET A 440 -22.55 2.77 -42.25
N ARG A 441 -22.87 3.24 -41.02
CA ARG A 441 -24.06 2.84 -40.23
C ARG A 441 -24.10 1.35 -39.88
N ASP A 442 -22.96 0.67 -39.90
CA ASP A 442 -22.81 -0.67 -39.33
C ASP A 442 -22.49 -0.54 -37.83
N TYR A 443 -23.54 -0.33 -37.04
CA TYR A 443 -23.40 -0.12 -35.61
C TYR A 443 -22.91 -1.38 -34.88
N GLY A 444 -23.20 -2.58 -35.38
CA GLY A 444 -22.74 -3.84 -34.77
C GLY A 444 -21.23 -3.99 -34.85
N LEU A 445 -20.67 -3.82 -36.04
CA LEU A 445 -19.22 -3.83 -36.24
C LEU A 445 -18.53 -2.66 -35.53
N SER A 446 -19.12 -1.47 -35.59
CA SER A 446 -18.57 -0.28 -34.93
C SER A 446 -18.48 -0.45 -33.42
N TYR A 447 -19.52 -1.01 -32.80
CA TYR A 447 -19.56 -1.30 -31.37
C TYR A 447 -18.50 -2.34 -30.99
N ALA A 448 -18.40 -3.42 -31.76
CA ALA A 448 -17.42 -4.47 -31.54
C ALA A 448 -15.97 -3.97 -31.65
N ALA A 449 -15.68 -3.15 -32.66
CA ALA A 449 -14.37 -2.54 -32.87
C ALA A 449 -14.05 -1.48 -31.79
N ALA A 450 -15.05 -0.73 -31.30
CA ALA A 450 -14.86 0.24 -30.22
C ALA A 450 -14.42 -0.42 -28.91
N TYR A 451 -15.03 -1.54 -28.50
CA TYR A 451 -14.55 -2.30 -27.34
C TYR A 451 -13.17 -2.90 -27.54
N ALA A 452 -12.83 -3.30 -28.78
CA ALA A 452 -11.50 -3.85 -29.09
C ALA A 452 -10.45 -2.77 -28.89
N SER A 453 -10.69 -1.62 -29.51
CA SER A 453 -9.87 -0.43 -29.36
C SER A 453 -9.72 -0.04 -27.89
N TRP A 454 -10.83 0.01 -27.14
CA TRP A 454 -10.79 0.32 -25.71
C TRP A 454 -9.98 -0.69 -24.89
N ALA A 455 -10.12 -2.00 -25.14
CA ALA A 455 -9.35 -3.05 -24.45
C ALA A 455 -7.84 -2.88 -24.64
N TYR A 456 -7.40 -2.73 -25.89
CA TYR A 456 -5.99 -2.57 -26.21
C TYR A 456 -5.45 -1.22 -25.70
N GLU A 457 -6.22 -0.14 -25.87
CA GLU A 457 -5.80 1.18 -25.43
C GLU A 457 -5.67 1.25 -23.90
N GLN A 458 -6.53 0.53 -23.17
CA GLN A 458 -6.41 0.39 -21.73
C GLN A 458 -5.09 -0.31 -21.33
N MET A 459 -4.70 -1.37 -22.04
CA MET A 459 -3.41 -2.04 -21.82
C MET A 459 -2.24 -1.11 -22.14
N ALA A 460 -2.34 -0.35 -23.25
CA ALA A 460 -1.35 0.65 -23.62
C ALA A 460 -1.23 1.74 -22.56
N TYR A 461 -2.36 2.23 -22.05
CA TYR A 461 -2.46 3.25 -21.01
C TYR A 461 -1.84 2.80 -19.69
N TYR A 462 -2.13 1.57 -19.24
CA TYR A 462 -1.52 1.01 -18.02
C TYR A 462 -0.02 0.88 -18.15
N SER A 463 0.44 0.33 -19.27
CA SER A 463 1.85 0.17 -19.58
C SER A 463 2.56 1.54 -19.67
N MET A 464 1.88 2.55 -20.22
CA MET A 464 2.39 3.92 -20.33
C MET A 464 2.48 4.62 -18.98
N MET A 465 1.45 4.47 -18.15
CA MET A 465 1.44 5.05 -16.81
C MET A 465 2.42 4.36 -15.87
N ASP A 466 2.63 3.06 -16.02
CA ASP A 466 3.69 2.35 -15.30
C ASP A 466 5.06 2.90 -15.69
N LEU A 467 5.32 3.13 -16.98
CA LEU A 467 6.53 3.79 -17.46
C LEU A 467 6.71 5.18 -16.83
N ILE A 468 5.68 6.04 -16.87
CA ILE A 468 5.71 7.38 -16.26
C ILE A 468 6.02 7.28 -14.76
N MET A 469 5.41 6.33 -14.04
CA MET A 469 5.65 6.15 -12.61
C MET A 469 7.05 5.64 -12.31
N GLN A 470 7.57 4.69 -13.09
CA GLN A 470 8.95 4.23 -12.97
C GLN A 470 9.94 5.38 -13.20
N VAL A 471 9.65 6.24 -14.19
CA VAL A 471 10.43 7.44 -14.48
C VAL A 471 10.40 8.41 -13.29
N ILE A 472 9.23 8.67 -12.70
CA ILE A 472 9.08 9.52 -11.50
C ILE A 472 9.87 8.95 -10.31
N TYR A 473 9.77 7.64 -10.05
CA TYR A 473 10.53 7.01 -8.97
C TYR A 473 12.03 7.14 -9.18
N THR A 474 12.49 7.01 -10.43
CA THR A 474 13.90 7.17 -10.78
C THR A 474 14.42 8.56 -10.42
N ILE A 475 13.66 9.62 -10.73
CA ILE A 475 14.00 10.99 -10.31
C ILE A 475 14.14 11.10 -8.79
N VAL A 476 13.18 10.53 -8.04
CA VAL A 476 13.15 10.61 -6.58
C VAL A 476 14.40 10.00 -5.97
N VAL A 477 14.72 8.75 -6.33
CA VAL A 477 15.87 8.05 -5.76
C VAL A 477 17.18 8.72 -6.16
N ILE A 478 17.29 9.19 -7.40
CA ILE A 478 18.51 9.85 -7.88
C ILE A 478 18.68 11.22 -7.24
N SER A 479 17.60 11.96 -7.02
CA SER A 479 17.62 13.20 -6.26
C SER A 479 18.10 12.96 -4.82
N ILE A 480 17.62 11.90 -4.17
CA ILE A 480 18.09 11.48 -2.83
C ILE A 480 19.59 11.13 -2.87
N ALA A 481 20.04 10.33 -3.84
CA ALA A 481 21.44 9.93 -3.99
C ALA A 481 22.37 11.12 -4.31
N THR A 482 21.84 12.16 -4.97
CA THR A 482 22.58 13.38 -5.31
C THR A 482 22.95 14.19 -4.06
N ILE A 483 22.21 14.09 -2.96
CA ILE A 483 22.52 14.80 -1.69
C ILE A 483 23.86 14.34 -1.08
N PRO A 484 24.05 13.05 -0.71
CA PRO A 484 25.33 12.58 -0.19
C PRO A 484 26.44 12.64 -1.25
N PHE A 485 26.10 12.52 -2.54
CA PHE A 485 27.05 12.73 -3.64
C PHE A 485 27.60 14.17 -3.66
N ALA A 486 26.73 15.18 -3.61
CA ALA A 486 27.10 16.59 -3.62
C ALA A 486 28.00 16.93 -2.42
N TYR A 487 27.72 16.28 -1.27
CA TYR A 487 28.56 16.42 -0.08
C TYR A 487 29.92 15.77 -0.27
N ALA A 488 29.95 14.52 -0.74
CA ALA A 488 31.19 13.77 -0.96
C ALA A 488 32.12 14.46 -1.96
N ILE A 489 31.58 14.97 -3.08
CA ILE A 489 32.38 15.64 -4.11
C ILE A 489 32.83 17.04 -3.67
N SER A 490 31.98 17.81 -2.97
CA SER A 490 32.39 19.08 -2.35
C SER A 490 33.54 18.89 -1.37
N ARG A 491 33.49 17.80 -0.60
CA ARG A 491 34.54 17.44 0.35
C ARG A 491 35.81 16.95 -0.36
N LEU A 492 35.67 16.21 -1.47
CA LEU A 492 36.79 15.75 -2.30
C LEU A 492 37.54 16.93 -2.96
N ILE A 493 36.81 17.95 -3.44
CA ILE A 493 37.36 19.20 -3.97
C ILE A 493 38.11 19.98 -2.88
N GLY A 494 37.65 19.89 -1.62
CA GLY A 494 38.38 20.37 -0.45
C GLY A 494 37.74 21.52 0.30
N PHE A 495 36.44 21.77 0.11
CA PHE A 495 35.71 22.78 0.88
C PHE A 495 35.52 22.34 2.35
N GLU A 496 35.62 23.30 3.27
CA GLU A 496 35.47 23.07 4.71
C GLU A 496 34.54 24.09 5.37
N LYS A 497 33.97 23.72 6.53
CA LYS A 497 33.14 24.60 7.38
C LYS A 497 32.00 25.25 6.59
N ARG A 498 31.85 26.58 6.62
CA ARG A 498 30.76 27.30 5.93
C ARG A 498 30.80 27.15 4.40
N LYS A 499 32.00 27.02 3.81
CA LYS A 499 32.15 26.85 2.36
C LYS A 499 31.67 25.47 1.88
N LEU A 500 31.72 24.46 2.76
CA LEU A 500 31.26 23.10 2.45
C LEU A 500 29.74 23.05 2.24
N LEU A 501 28.97 23.73 3.10
CA LEU A 501 27.52 23.78 2.95
C LEU A 501 27.13 24.50 1.65
N ALA A 502 27.72 25.67 1.40
CA ALA A 502 27.46 26.43 0.18
C ALA A 502 27.84 25.65 -1.09
N SER A 503 29.01 25.02 -1.12
CA SER A 503 29.43 24.22 -2.28
C SER A 503 28.54 23.00 -2.49
N THR A 504 28.07 22.36 -1.41
CA THR A 504 27.17 21.21 -1.50
C THR A 504 25.85 21.62 -2.15
N ILE A 505 25.27 22.77 -1.74
CA ILE A 505 24.04 23.31 -2.33
C ILE A 505 24.25 23.63 -3.81
N ILE A 506 25.38 24.26 -4.17
CA ILE A 506 25.70 24.60 -5.56
C ILE A 506 25.84 23.34 -6.41
N VAL A 507 26.60 22.34 -5.96
CA VAL A 507 26.79 21.08 -6.69
C VAL A 507 25.47 20.32 -6.85
N PHE A 508 24.65 20.27 -5.79
CA PHE A 508 23.32 19.67 -5.85
C PHE A 508 22.44 20.38 -6.88
N GLY A 509 22.41 21.71 -6.87
CA GLY A 509 21.66 22.51 -7.85
C GLY A 509 22.14 22.28 -9.29
N ILE A 510 23.45 22.24 -9.53
CA ILE A 510 24.02 21.93 -10.85
C ILE A 510 23.60 20.54 -11.31
N MET A 511 23.68 19.53 -10.44
CA MET A 511 23.27 18.17 -10.79
C MET A 511 21.78 18.08 -11.12
N LEU A 512 20.92 18.78 -10.38
CA LEU A 512 19.50 18.85 -10.71
C LEU A 512 19.23 19.56 -12.03
N ILE A 513 19.99 20.61 -12.39
CA ILE A 513 19.88 21.27 -13.69
C ILE A 513 20.28 20.30 -14.82
N VAL A 514 21.38 19.57 -14.66
CA VAL A 514 21.82 18.56 -15.65
C VAL A 514 20.76 17.48 -15.80
N LEU A 515 20.24 16.94 -14.70
CA LEU A 515 19.17 15.95 -14.74
C LEU A 515 17.88 16.52 -15.35
N ASN A 516 17.53 17.78 -15.08
CA ASN A 516 16.36 18.42 -15.71
C ASN A 516 16.48 18.52 -17.23
N ILE A 517 17.69 18.65 -17.78
CA ILE A 517 17.91 18.74 -19.23
C ILE A 517 17.86 17.36 -19.89
N PHE A 518 18.52 16.36 -19.31
CA PHE A 518 18.74 15.06 -19.96
C PHE A 518 17.81 13.94 -19.48
N HIS A 519 17.28 14.03 -18.25
CA HIS A 519 16.43 12.98 -17.69
C HIS A 519 14.95 13.25 -18.03
N PRO A 520 14.28 12.34 -18.76
CA PRO A 520 12.94 12.55 -19.31
C PRO A 520 11.88 12.75 -18.21
N GLY A 521 12.16 12.23 -17.02
CA GLY A 521 11.24 12.35 -15.90
C GLY A 521 10.94 13.76 -15.43
N PHE A 522 11.86 14.73 -15.60
CA PHE A 522 11.57 16.10 -15.22
C PHE A 522 10.54 16.76 -16.14
N HIS A 523 10.35 16.21 -17.34
CA HIS A 523 9.37 16.68 -18.31
C HIS A 523 8.10 15.82 -18.34
N LEU A 524 8.20 14.52 -18.04
CA LEU A 524 7.06 13.60 -17.97
C LEU A 524 6.26 13.72 -16.66
N ALA A 525 6.91 14.11 -15.57
CA ALA A 525 6.25 14.31 -14.29
C ALA A 525 5.52 15.66 -14.27
N THR A 526 4.21 15.64 -14.03
CA THR A 526 3.35 16.84 -13.98
C THR A 526 3.84 17.89 -12.98
N ASN A 527 4.50 17.47 -11.89
CA ASN A 527 5.02 18.35 -10.83
C ASN A 527 6.49 18.03 -10.46
N ALA A 528 7.37 17.91 -11.45
CA ALA A 528 8.81 17.70 -11.22
C ALA A 528 9.44 18.77 -10.29
N GLY A 529 8.94 20.01 -10.35
CA GLY A 529 9.36 21.11 -9.47
C GLY A 529 9.10 20.86 -7.99
N MET A 530 7.99 20.20 -7.63
CA MET A 530 7.68 19.88 -6.23
C MET A 530 8.63 18.82 -5.67
N ALA A 531 9.05 17.85 -6.49
CA ALA A 531 10.08 16.89 -6.09
C ALA A 531 11.42 17.59 -5.80
N ILE A 532 11.82 18.54 -6.67
CA ILE A 532 13.02 19.36 -6.47
C ILE A 532 12.94 20.15 -5.16
N LEU A 533 11.81 20.81 -4.90
CA LEU A 533 11.59 21.57 -3.67
C LEU A 533 11.59 20.67 -2.43
N ALA A 534 10.98 19.49 -2.49
CA ALA A 534 10.96 18.54 -1.39
C ALA A 534 12.38 18.06 -1.04
N PHE A 535 13.21 17.68 -2.01
CA PHE A 535 14.59 17.25 -1.75
C PHE A 535 15.51 18.41 -1.40
N GLY A 536 15.31 19.59 -2.00
CA GLY A 536 15.98 20.82 -1.60
C GLY A 536 15.69 21.17 -0.14
N SER A 537 14.42 21.07 0.29
CA SER A 537 14.04 21.34 1.68
C SER A 537 14.59 20.28 2.64
N ALA A 538 14.55 18.99 2.29
CA ALA A 538 15.17 17.92 3.07
C ALA A 538 16.68 18.13 3.25
N MET A 539 17.38 18.62 2.21
CA MET A 539 18.81 18.92 2.27
C MET A 539 19.14 20.05 3.26
N VAL A 540 18.21 20.98 3.50
CA VAL A 540 18.35 22.04 4.51
C VAL A 540 17.97 21.53 5.91
N ILE A 541 16.91 20.72 5.99
CA ILE A 541 16.35 20.22 7.26
C ILE A 541 17.23 19.13 7.90
N LEU A 542 17.74 18.17 7.13
CA LEU A 542 18.52 17.04 7.67
C LEU A 542 19.77 17.46 8.46
N PRO A 543 20.60 18.42 7.98
CA PRO A 543 21.72 18.94 8.77
C PRO A 543 21.27 19.63 10.06
N LEU A 544 20.13 20.33 10.03
CA LEU A 544 19.57 21.00 11.20
C LEU A 544 19.08 19.99 12.23
N LEU A 545 18.38 18.93 11.78
CA LEU A 545 17.99 17.80 12.62
C LEU A 545 19.23 17.11 13.22
N GLY A 546 20.26 16.88 12.41
CA GLY A 546 21.53 16.31 12.86
C GLY A 546 22.24 17.18 13.91
N PHE A 547 22.18 18.51 13.76
CA PHE A 547 22.68 19.45 14.78
C PHE A 547 21.89 19.33 16.08
N VAL A 548 20.56 19.31 16.02
CA VAL A 548 19.69 19.14 17.20
C VAL A 548 19.95 17.81 17.90
N ILE A 549 20.01 16.70 17.16
CA ILE A 549 20.32 15.38 17.71
C ILE A 549 21.71 15.39 18.37
N ARG A 550 22.71 15.99 17.72
CA ARG A 550 24.05 16.10 18.27
C ARG A 550 24.06 16.90 19.57
N GLU A 551 23.37 18.03 19.62
CA GLU A 551 23.30 18.88 20.81
C GLU A 551 22.54 18.18 21.94
N ALA A 552 21.46 17.46 21.63
CA ALA A 552 20.74 16.62 22.57
C ALA A 552 21.61 15.49 23.11
N MET A 553 22.37 14.79 22.26
CA MET A 553 23.32 13.75 22.69
C MET A 553 24.45 14.32 23.54
N MET A 554 24.97 15.49 23.21
CA MET A 554 25.99 16.20 24.00
C MET A 554 25.42 16.62 25.36
N SER A 555 24.22 17.17 25.39
CA SER A 555 23.52 17.56 26.62
C SER A 555 23.26 16.35 27.51
N ALA A 556 22.75 15.25 26.93
CA ALA A 556 22.56 13.99 27.65
C ALA A 556 23.87 13.43 28.21
N LYS A 557 24.97 13.52 27.45
CA LYS A 557 26.31 13.15 27.92
C LYS A 557 26.74 14.01 29.11
N THR A 558 26.61 15.33 29.02
CA THR A 558 26.97 16.24 30.13
C THR A 558 26.11 16.04 31.37
N LEU A 559 24.83 15.70 31.21
CA LEU A 559 23.93 15.38 32.32
C LEU A 559 24.34 14.08 32.99
N LYS A 560 24.66 13.04 32.19
CA LYS A 560 25.19 11.77 32.70
C LYS A 560 26.51 11.94 33.45
N GLU A 561 27.44 12.76 32.92
CA GLU A 561 28.71 13.10 33.59
C GLU A 561 28.48 13.84 34.93
N ARG A 562 27.43 14.66 35.05
CA ARG A 562 27.07 15.33 36.31
C ARG A 562 26.40 14.41 37.34
N MET A 563 25.64 13.41 36.89
CA MET A 563 24.90 12.51 37.78
C MET A 563 25.73 11.31 38.26
N VAL A 564 26.60 10.78 37.40
CA VAL A 564 27.32 9.51 37.64
C VAL A 564 28.82 9.73 37.79
N GLY A 565 29.36 10.92 37.55
CA GLY A 565 30.81 11.20 37.55
C GLY A 565 31.50 10.77 36.25
N MET A 566 32.81 11.04 36.12
CA MET A 566 33.58 10.74 34.90
C MET A 566 34.01 9.26 34.78
N HIS A 567 33.05 8.34 34.93
CA HIS A 567 33.29 6.89 34.97
C HIS A 567 32.95 6.14 33.68
N THR A 568 32.38 6.82 32.67
CA THR A 568 32.02 6.22 31.37
C THR A 568 32.72 6.94 30.21
N ALA A 569 33.87 6.43 29.76
CA ALA A 569 34.53 6.88 28.53
C ALA A 569 34.11 5.99 27.35
N GLU A 570 32.86 6.11 26.88
CA GLU A 570 32.45 5.44 25.65
C GLU A 570 32.68 6.37 24.45
N ILE A 571 33.68 6.03 23.64
CA ILE A 571 33.81 6.62 22.31
C ILE A 571 32.63 6.08 21.48
N SER A 572 31.69 6.96 21.14
CA SER A 572 30.52 6.58 20.33
C SER A 572 30.97 5.90 19.03
N ARG A 573 30.51 4.66 18.81
CA ARG A 573 30.80 3.90 17.58
C ARG A 573 30.32 4.66 16.32
N SER A 574 29.24 5.44 16.44
CA SER A 574 28.76 6.28 15.33
C SER A 574 29.67 7.49 15.08
N ALA A 575 30.26 8.08 16.12
CA ALA A 575 31.24 9.16 15.96
C ALA A 575 32.53 8.68 15.26
N ILE A 576 32.96 7.44 15.54
CA ILE A 576 34.10 6.81 14.87
C ILE A 576 33.80 6.59 13.39
N ALA A 577 32.61 6.07 13.05
CA ALA A 577 32.19 5.88 11.66
C ALA A 577 32.12 7.22 10.89
N PHE A 578 31.60 8.28 11.52
CA PHE A 578 31.52 9.61 10.90
C PHE A 578 32.90 10.24 10.67
N GLN A 579 33.82 10.08 11.63
CA GLN A 579 35.21 10.50 11.47
C GLN A 579 35.93 9.68 10.40
N ALA A 580 35.68 8.37 10.31
CA ALA A 580 36.21 7.51 9.27
C ALA A 580 35.77 7.96 7.87
N PHE A 581 34.51 8.39 7.70
CA PHE A 581 34.01 8.93 6.43
C PHE A 581 34.76 10.19 6.00
N SER A 582 34.91 11.18 6.88
CA SER A 582 35.67 12.39 6.54
C SER A 582 37.16 12.12 6.31
N LEU A 583 37.75 11.18 7.06
CA LEU A 583 39.15 10.80 6.90
C LEU A 583 39.39 10.08 5.57
N SER A 584 38.43 9.23 5.14
CA SER A 584 38.47 8.51 3.86
C SER A 584 38.51 9.47 2.68
N ILE A 585 37.63 10.47 2.63
CA ILE A 585 37.60 11.47 1.54
C ILE A 585 38.90 12.29 1.52
N SER A 586 39.44 12.66 2.68
CA SER A 586 40.72 13.35 2.76
C SER A 586 41.88 12.50 2.21
N ASN A 587 41.86 11.19 2.45
CA ASN A 587 42.86 10.26 1.93
C ASN A 587 42.76 10.11 0.40
N MET A 588 41.54 10.03 -0.13
CA MET A 588 41.29 10.05 -1.58
C MET A 588 41.88 11.31 -2.24
N ARG A 589 41.67 12.49 -1.61
CA ARG A 589 42.22 13.76 -2.13
C ARG A 589 43.75 13.80 -2.17
N ARG A 590 44.43 13.12 -1.25
CA ARG A 590 45.91 13.02 -1.25
C ARG A 590 46.43 12.15 -2.40
N ARG A 591 45.61 11.25 -2.94
CA ARG A 591 45.98 10.21 -3.92
C ARG A 591 45.20 10.35 -5.23
N ARG A 592 45.18 11.58 -5.76
CA ARG A 592 44.32 12.01 -6.89
C ARG A 592 44.36 11.08 -8.10
N PHE A 593 45.53 10.59 -8.49
CA PHE A 593 45.68 9.72 -9.67
C PHE A 593 44.98 8.36 -9.50
N MET A 594 45.23 7.67 -8.39
CA MET A 594 44.61 6.37 -8.12
C MET A 594 43.10 6.51 -7.92
N THR A 595 42.68 7.53 -7.18
CA THR A 595 41.26 7.84 -6.98
C THR A 595 40.55 8.14 -8.30
N ALA A 596 41.19 8.84 -9.24
CA ALA A 596 40.62 9.10 -10.56
C ALA A 596 40.48 7.82 -11.39
N LEU A 597 41.49 6.94 -11.36
CA LEU A 597 41.48 5.69 -12.13
C LEU A 597 40.41 4.72 -11.59
N THR A 598 40.31 4.55 -10.27
CA THR A 598 39.27 3.71 -9.64
C THR A 598 37.87 4.26 -9.91
N LEU A 599 37.68 5.58 -9.77
CA LEU A 599 36.39 6.22 -10.01
C LEU A 599 35.97 6.09 -11.48
N SER A 600 36.90 6.29 -12.42
CA SER A 600 36.62 6.16 -13.86
C SER A 600 36.19 4.74 -14.23
N SER A 601 36.83 3.70 -13.68
CA SER A 601 36.42 2.31 -13.91
C SER A 601 34.99 2.03 -13.45
N VAL A 602 34.61 2.52 -12.26
CA VAL A 602 33.23 2.39 -11.75
C VAL A 602 32.24 3.17 -12.60
N ILE A 603 32.59 4.40 -13.00
CA ILE A 603 31.75 5.24 -13.88
C ILE A 603 31.50 4.54 -15.21
N ILE A 604 32.54 3.99 -15.86
CA ILE A 604 32.41 3.29 -17.15
C ILE A 604 31.53 2.05 -17.02
N LEU A 605 31.66 1.29 -15.92
CA LEU A 605 30.78 0.15 -15.66
C LEU A 605 29.32 0.58 -15.58
N VAL A 606 29.01 1.57 -14.73
CA VAL A 606 27.63 2.05 -14.54
C VAL A 606 27.09 2.66 -15.84
N PHE A 607 27.89 3.46 -16.55
CA PHE A 607 27.56 4.02 -17.86
C PHE A 607 27.19 2.92 -18.87
N SER A 608 28.04 1.89 -18.99
CA SER A 608 27.82 0.77 -19.89
C SER A 608 26.53 0.03 -19.53
N MET A 609 26.28 -0.20 -18.24
CA MET A 609 25.07 -0.89 -17.80
C MET A 609 23.81 -0.07 -18.11
N VAL A 610 23.81 1.23 -17.80
CA VAL A 610 22.65 2.11 -18.07
C VAL A 610 22.37 2.23 -19.58
N THR A 611 23.41 2.23 -20.42
CA THR A 611 23.27 2.42 -21.88
C THR A 611 22.82 1.15 -22.61
N PHE A 612 23.30 -0.03 -22.19
CA PHE A 612 23.13 -1.28 -22.94
C PHE A 612 22.16 -2.28 -22.32
N THR A 613 21.68 -2.06 -21.08
CA THR A 613 20.67 -2.93 -20.49
C THR A 613 19.25 -2.44 -20.84
N SER A 614 18.50 -3.31 -21.51
CA SER A 614 17.07 -3.13 -21.75
C SER A 614 16.32 -4.36 -21.25
N LEU A 615 15.82 -4.28 -20.02
CA LEU A 615 14.91 -5.28 -19.48
C LEU A 615 13.49 -4.95 -19.93
N MET A 616 12.92 -5.83 -20.75
CA MET A 616 11.60 -5.67 -21.34
C MET A 616 10.66 -6.78 -20.86
N ALA A 617 9.56 -6.43 -20.19
CA ALA A 617 8.46 -7.35 -20.04
C ALA A 617 7.68 -7.38 -21.37
N ALA A 618 7.68 -8.51 -22.07
CA ALA A 618 6.87 -8.67 -23.27
C ALA A 618 5.64 -9.51 -22.90
N PRO A 619 4.40 -9.02 -23.10
CA PRO A 619 3.23 -9.88 -22.95
C PRO A 619 3.34 -10.97 -24.01
N ARG A 620 3.24 -12.23 -23.59
CA ARG A 620 3.10 -13.35 -24.51
C ARG A 620 1.87 -14.15 -24.12
N PRO A 621 0.99 -14.47 -25.07
CA PRO A 621 -0.03 -15.49 -24.83
C PRO A 621 0.70 -16.79 -24.53
N VAL A 622 0.50 -17.33 -23.32
CA VAL A 622 1.05 -18.63 -22.95
C VAL A 622 0.01 -19.66 -23.33
N GLU A 623 0.45 -20.65 -24.09
CA GLU A 623 -0.40 -21.71 -24.62
C GLU A 623 -0.07 -23.00 -23.88
N ASP A 624 -1.03 -23.48 -23.09
CA ASP A 624 -0.95 -24.79 -22.46
C ASP A 624 -1.72 -25.77 -23.35
N VAL A 625 -1.00 -26.67 -24.04
CA VAL A 625 -1.60 -27.66 -24.94
C VAL A 625 -1.59 -29.04 -24.29
N LYS A 626 -2.77 -29.63 -24.12
CA LYS A 626 -2.93 -31.05 -23.76
C LYS A 626 -3.20 -31.83 -25.05
N VAL A 627 -2.39 -32.86 -25.29
CA VAL A 627 -2.68 -33.88 -26.30
C VAL A 627 -3.50 -34.97 -25.61
N VAL A 628 -4.69 -35.25 -26.12
CA VAL A 628 -5.58 -36.29 -25.61
C VAL A 628 -4.91 -37.65 -25.84
N SER A 629 -4.75 -38.44 -24.78
CA SER A 629 -4.08 -39.76 -24.83
C SER A 629 -5.03 -40.84 -25.35
N GLU A 630 -4.50 -41.93 -25.90
CA GLU A 630 -5.32 -43.09 -26.31
C GLU A 630 -6.14 -43.62 -25.13
N GLY A 631 -7.47 -43.49 -25.20
CA GLY A 631 -8.42 -43.91 -24.16
C GLY A 631 -9.15 -42.77 -23.43
N GLU A 632 -8.76 -41.51 -23.62
CA GLU A 632 -9.56 -40.34 -23.20
C GLU A 632 -10.57 -39.96 -24.30
N GLU A 633 -11.75 -39.47 -23.93
CA GLU A 633 -12.76 -39.01 -24.90
C GLU A 633 -12.25 -37.79 -25.69
N PRO A 634 -12.47 -37.74 -27.02
CA PRO A 634 -12.08 -36.60 -27.83
C PRO A 634 -12.87 -35.34 -27.43
N PRO A 635 -12.35 -34.13 -27.70
CA PRO A 635 -13.08 -32.89 -27.48
C PRO A 635 -14.41 -32.90 -28.23
N LEU A 636 -15.45 -32.34 -27.60
CA LEU A 636 -16.82 -32.34 -28.10
C LEU A 636 -16.97 -31.72 -29.50
N TYR A 637 -16.16 -30.71 -29.82
CA TYR A 637 -16.11 -30.09 -31.14
C TYR A 637 -14.74 -29.46 -31.40
N GLN A 638 -14.45 -29.18 -32.67
CA GLN A 638 -13.32 -28.33 -33.06
C GLN A 638 -13.79 -26.88 -33.10
N GLY A 639 -13.26 -26.05 -32.21
CA GLY A 639 -13.71 -24.67 -32.09
C GLY A 639 -13.07 -23.97 -30.90
N ILE A 640 -13.72 -22.91 -30.45
CA ILE A 640 -13.28 -22.01 -29.39
C ILE A 640 -14.42 -21.91 -28.37
N LEU A 641 -14.08 -22.01 -27.09
CA LEU A 641 -14.97 -21.77 -25.98
C LEU A 641 -14.46 -20.56 -25.20
N ILE A 642 -15.32 -19.54 -25.12
CA ILE A 642 -15.10 -18.33 -24.34
C ILE A 642 -15.94 -18.46 -23.06
N ARG A 643 -15.26 -18.51 -21.92
CA ARG A 643 -15.91 -18.46 -20.60
C ARG A 643 -15.06 -17.65 -19.63
N ARG A 644 -15.69 -17.19 -18.54
CA ARG A 644 -15.00 -16.49 -17.45
C ARG A 644 -14.60 -17.49 -16.34
N PRO A 645 -13.52 -17.23 -15.58
CA PRO A 645 -13.19 -18.05 -14.42
C PRO A 645 -14.34 -18.07 -13.40
N VAL A 646 -14.61 -19.25 -12.81
CA VAL A 646 -15.69 -19.48 -11.83
C VAL A 646 -17.12 -19.28 -12.40
N TRP A 647 -17.32 -19.41 -13.72
CA TRP A 647 -18.64 -19.37 -14.39
C TRP A 647 -19.46 -18.09 -14.11
N SER A 648 -18.77 -16.96 -14.06
CA SER A 648 -19.45 -15.67 -13.93
C SER A 648 -20.13 -15.24 -15.24
N ALA A 649 -21.19 -14.44 -15.11
CA ALA A 649 -21.98 -13.95 -16.22
C ALA A 649 -21.13 -13.21 -17.28
N ILE A 650 -21.43 -13.49 -18.56
CA ILE A 650 -20.99 -12.75 -19.74
C ILE A 650 -22.12 -11.77 -20.10
N PRO A 651 -21.82 -10.46 -20.22
CA PRO A 651 -22.79 -9.46 -20.67
C PRO A 651 -23.35 -9.76 -22.06
N GLU A 652 -24.62 -9.41 -22.27
CA GLU A 652 -25.31 -9.58 -23.56
C GLU A 652 -24.60 -8.81 -24.69
N GLU A 653 -24.08 -7.63 -24.38
CA GLU A 653 -23.34 -6.76 -25.29
C GLU A 653 -22.09 -7.45 -25.83
N MET A 654 -21.42 -8.21 -24.97
CA MET A 654 -20.25 -9.00 -25.34
C MET A 654 -20.63 -10.19 -26.23
N TYR A 655 -21.78 -10.82 -25.98
CA TYR A 655 -22.33 -11.84 -26.86
C TYR A 655 -22.57 -11.29 -28.27
N TYR A 656 -23.26 -10.15 -28.41
CA TYR A 656 -23.46 -9.53 -29.72
C TYR A 656 -22.15 -9.06 -30.37
N GLN A 657 -21.17 -8.59 -29.59
CA GLN A 657 -19.85 -8.24 -30.10
C GLN A 657 -19.14 -9.45 -30.73
N VAL A 658 -19.05 -10.57 -30.00
CA VAL A 658 -18.38 -11.79 -30.48
C VAL A 658 -19.08 -12.29 -31.75
N ILE A 659 -20.41 -12.28 -31.76
CA ILE A 659 -21.19 -12.67 -32.94
C ILE A 659 -20.91 -11.76 -34.14
N ASN A 660 -20.95 -10.44 -33.95
CA ASN A 660 -20.76 -9.50 -35.04
C ASN A 660 -19.34 -9.56 -35.60
N GLN A 661 -18.33 -9.84 -34.75
CA GLN A 661 -16.95 -10.00 -35.18
C GLN A 661 -16.75 -11.24 -36.06
N PHE A 662 -17.39 -12.36 -35.72
CA PHE A 662 -17.27 -13.63 -36.46
C PHE A 662 -18.45 -13.91 -37.38
N LYS A 663 -19.18 -12.85 -37.76
CA LYS A 663 -20.36 -12.99 -38.61
C LYS A 663 -19.97 -13.51 -39.99
N GLY A 664 -20.52 -14.66 -40.36
CA GLY A 664 -20.27 -15.30 -41.66
C GLY A 664 -18.99 -16.14 -41.74
N THR A 665 -18.21 -16.25 -40.66
CA THR A 665 -16.98 -17.06 -40.63
C THR A 665 -17.15 -18.41 -39.92
N GLY A 666 -18.28 -18.64 -39.25
CA GLY A 666 -18.60 -19.91 -38.59
C GLY A 666 -19.94 -19.90 -37.86
N ILE A 667 -20.18 -20.95 -37.08
CA ILE A 667 -21.37 -21.13 -36.24
C ILE A 667 -21.02 -20.70 -34.81
N TYR A 668 -21.93 -20.00 -34.13
CA TYR A 668 -21.76 -19.58 -32.76
C TYR A 668 -22.97 -19.97 -31.93
N SER A 669 -22.76 -20.27 -30.66
CA SER A 669 -23.82 -20.53 -29.69
C SER A 669 -23.45 -19.89 -28.36
N ALA A 670 -24.43 -19.33 -27.66
CA ALA A 670 -24.28 -18.94 -26.27
C ALA A 670 -25.16 -19.78 -25.38
N ARG A 671 -24.67 -19.98 -24.16
CA ARG A 671 -25.34 -20.76 -23.12
C ARG A 671 -25.58 -19.87 -21.92
N GLY A 672 -26.77 -19.94 -21.35
CA GLY A 672 -27.13 -19.15 -20.19
C GLY A 672 -27.74 -19.98 -19.08
N TRP A 673 -27.69 -19.48 -17.84
CA TRP A 673 -28.22 -20.17 -16.66
C TRP A 673 -29.22 -19.29 -15.91
N LEU A 674 -30.20 -19.95 -15.27
CA LEU A 674 -31.13 -19.34 -14.32
C LEU A 674 -31.28 -20.26 -13.11
N PHE A 675 -31.11 -19.68 -11.92
CA PHE A 675 -31.22 -20.36 -10.64
C PHE A 675 -32.41 -19.84 -9.83
N PRO A 676 -33.02 -20.68 -8.98
CA PRO A 676 -34.03 -20.22 -8.02
C PRO A 676 -33.38 -19.36 -6.93
N PRO A 677 -34.13 -18.46 -6.26
CA PRO A 677 -33.63 -17.71 -5.11
C PRO A 677 -33.03 -18.64 -4.04
N PRO A 678 -31.81 -18.36 -3.54
CA PRO A 678 -31.15 -19.28 -2.63
C PRO A 678 -31.79 -19.27 -1.23
N PRO A 679 -32.02 -20.44 -0.62
CA PRO A 679 -32.45 -20.52 0.77
C PRO A 679 -31.32 -20.13 1.73
N GLN A 680 -31.64 -19.77 2.98
CA GLN A 680 -30.61 -19.47 4.00
C GLN A 680 -29.63 -20.63 4.26
N ARG A 681 -30.06 -21.87 4.00
CA ARG A 681 -29.24 -23.10 4.03
C ARG A 681 -29.74 -24.09 2.98
N GLY A 682 -28.81 -24.75 2.26
CA GLY A 682 -29.13 -25.80 1.28
C GLY A 682 -29.25 -25.29 -0.16
N LEU A 683 -29.85 -26.12 -1.03
CA LEU A 683 -30.11 -25.80 -2.44
C LEU A 683 -31.57 -25.39 -2.63
N GLY A 684 -31.80 -24.34 -3.42
CA GLY A 684 -33.13 -23.95 -3.88
C GLY A 684 -33.58 -24.80 -5.08
N TYR A 685 -34.90 -24.96 -5.24
CA TYR A 685 -35.51 -25.59 -6.41
C TYR A 685 -36.71 -24.75 -6.87
N PHE A 686 -36.97 -24.70 -8.17
CA PHE A 686 -38.23 -24.16 -8.68
C PHE A 686 -39.37 -25.12 -8.36
N ALA A 687 -40.45 -24.59 -7.80
CA ALA A 687 -41.66 -25.32 -7.43
C ALA A 687 -42.82 -24.98 -8.39
N PHE A 688 -43.63 -25.99 -8.71
CA PHE A 688 -44.75 -25.87 -9.65
C PHE A 688 -46.12 -25.94 -8.95
N SER A 689 -46.18 -26.57 -7.78
CA SER A 689 -47.36 -26.60 -6.91
C SER A 689 -46.98 -26.63 -5.43
N ASP A 690 -47.97 -26.56 -4.55
CA ASP A 690 -47.86 -26.75 -3.10
C ASP A 690 -47.41 -28.17 -2.69
N LYS A 691 -47.50 -29.15 -3.61
CA LYS A 691 -47.07 -30.54 -3.36
C LYS A 691 -45.55 -30.74 -3.44
N LEU A 692 -44.81 -29.82 -4.07
CA LEU A 692 -43.34 -29.80 -4.12
C LEU A 692 -42.67 -31.11 -4.57
N ILE A 693 -43.29 -31.85 -5.51
CA ILE A 693 -42.80 -33.16 -5.98
C ILE A 693 -41.69 -32.97 -7.01
N THR A 694 -41.93 -32.12 -8.01
CA THR A 694 -40.99 -31.79 -9.07
C THR A 694 -39.96 -30.80 -8.54
N LYS A 695 -38.69 -31.15 -8.70
CA LYS A 695 -37.56 -30.32 -8.28
C LYS A 695 -36.70 -29.98 -9.47
N VAL A 696 -36.78 -28.73 -9.94
CA VAL A 696 -35.89 -28.20 -10.98
C VAL A 696 -34.84 -27.34 -10.30
N GLY A 697 -33.57 -27.75 -10.39
CA GLY A 697 -32.45 -27.08 -9.73
C GLY A 697 -31.97 -25.84 -10.48
N ALA A 698 -32.01 -25.89 -11.82
CA ALA A 698 -31.62 -24.79 -12.69
C ALA A 698 -32.27 -24.92 -14.07
N VAL A 699 -32.31 -23.80 -14.79
CA VAL A 699 -32.67 -23.75 -16.21
C VAL A 699 -31.40 -23.50 -17.04
N LEU A 700 -31.19 -24.32 -18.07
CA LEU A 700 -30.13 -24.19 -19.06
C LEU A 700 -30.72 -23.56 -20.34
N PHE A 701 -30.21 -22.41 -20.75
CA PHE A 701 -30.59 -21.75 -21.97
C PHE A 701 -29.61 -22.07 -23.09
N LEU A 702 -30.11 -22.53 -24.23
CA LEU A 702 -29.29 -22.89 -25.41
C LEU A 702 -29.79 -22.17 -26.66
N SER A 703 -28.86 -21.82 -27.55
CA SER A 703 -29.23 -21.28 -28.86
C SER A 703 -29.74 -22.39 -29.80
N PRO A 704 -30.57 -22.06 -30.81
CA PRO A 704 -30.96 -23.01 -31.86
C PRO A 704 -29.75 -23.66 -32.55
N GLU A 705 -28.65 -22.93 -32.71
CA GLU A 705 -27.42 -23.35 -33.37
C GLU A 705 -26.57 -24.34 -32.53
N GLU A 706 -26.86 -24.50 -31.23
CA GLU A 706 -26.10 -25.39 -30.33
C GLU A 706 -26.07 -26.84 -30.82
N LYS A 707 -27.13 -27.30 -31.50
CA LYS A 707 -27.19 -28.65 -32.10
C LYS A 707 -26.07 -28.91 -33.11
N GLU A 708 -25.57 -27.88 -33.79
CA GLU A 708 -24.50 -27.99 -34.78
C GLU A 708 -23.09 -27.96 -34.15
N ILE A 709 -23.01 -27.56 -32.88
CA ILE A 709 -21.77 -27.47 -32.11
C ILE A 709 -21.61 -28.69 -31.21
N SER A 710 -22.54 -28.89 -30.27
CA SER A 710 -22.41 -29.92 -29.23
C SER A 710 -23.20 -31.20 -29.50
N HIS A 711 -23.99 -31.24 -30.59
CA HIS A 711 -24.90 -32.36 -30.91
C HIS A 711 -25.84 -32.71 -29.75
N VAL A 712 -26.23 -31.70 -28.98
CA VAL A 712 -27.08 -31.86 -27.79
C VAL A 712 -28.48 -32.35 -28.16
N ASP A 713 -28.92 -32.24 -29.41
CA ASP A 713 -30.19 -32.77 -29.90
C ASP A 713 -30.23 -34.32 -29.90
N GLU A 714 -29.09 -35.00 -29.87
CA GLU A 714 -29.03 -36.47 -29.81
C GLU A 714 -29.55 -37.07 -28.49
N ILE A 715 -29.65 -36.27 -27.42
CA ILE A 715 -30.20 -36.71 -26.12
C ILE A 715 -31.74 -36.74 -26.10
N LEU A 716 -32.39 -36.20 -27.14
CA LEU A 716 -33.84 -36.08 -27.21
C LEU A 716 -34.49 -37.44 -27.46
N LEU A 717 -35.63 -37.69 -26.80
CA LEU A 717 -36.42 -38.89 -27.05
C LEU A 717 -37.19 -38.78 -28.38
N PRO A 718 -37.48 -39.91 -29.06
CA PRO A 718 -38.21 -39.91 -30.33
C PRO A 718 -39.52 -39.13 -30.27
N GLY A 719 -39.75 -38.28 -31.27
CA GLY A 719 -40.93 -37.41 -31.37
C GLY A 719 -40.76 -36.01 -30.77
N SER A 720 -39.62 -35.75 -30.11
CA SER A 720 -39.23 -34.41 -29.65
C SER A 720 -38.72 -33.54 -30.79
N ASP A 721 -38.90 -32.23 -30.67
CA ASP A 721 -38.39 -31.22 -31.61
C ASP A 721 -37.31 -30.35 -30.95
N TRP A 722 -36.57 -29.60 -31.76
CA TRP A 722 -35.56 -28.62 -31.32
C TRP A 722 -36.06 -27.19 -31.46
N PHE A 723 -35.38 -26.24 -30.81
CA PHE A 723 -35.76 -24.83 -30.84
C PHE A 723 -35.63 -24.22 -32.25
N SER A 724 -36.61 -23.38 -32.58
CA SER A 724 -36.58 -22.44 -33.71
C SER A 724 -36.07 -21.05 -33.26
N PRO A 725 -35.48 -20.22 -34.14
CA PRO A 725 -35.02 -18.86 -33.79
C PRO A 725 -36.09 -17.91 -33.21
N ASP A 726 -37.37 -18.21 -33.45
CA ASP A 726 -38.49 -17.42 -32.95
C ASP A 726 -39.10 -17.93 -31.64
N ASP A 727 -38.65 -19.09 -31.15
CA ASP A 727 -39.18 -19.68 -29.93
C ASP A 727 -38.76 -18.92 -28.66
N VAL A 728 -39.74 -18.68 -27.79
CA VAL A 728 -39.54 -17.97 -26.51
C VAL A 728 -40.23 -18.71 -25.36
N TYR A 729 -41.54 -18.99 -25.50
CA TYR A 729 -42.35 -19.66 -24.47
C TYR A 729 -42.38 -21.17 -24.67
N THR A 730 -41.23 -21.77 -24.94
CA THR A 730 -41.07 -23.22 -25.13
C THR A 730 -40.00 -23.77 -24.20
N CYS A 731 -40.07 -25.06 -23.90
CA CYS A 731 -39.06 -25.74 -23.09
C CYS A 731 -38.90 -27.21 -23.50
N LEU A 732 -37.72 -27.74 -23.20
CA LEU A 732 -37.44 -29.18 -23.16
C LEU A 732 -37.28 -29.59 -21.69
N ILE A 733 -37.86 -30.72 -21.32
CA ILE A 733 -37.82 -31.25 -19.95
C ILE A 733 -37.24 -32.66 -19.92
N SER A 734 -36.56 -33.00 -18.84
CA SER A 734 -36.09 -34.38 -18.67
C SER A 734 -37.28 -35.33 -18.48
N LYS A 735 -37.11 -36.61 -18.82
CA LYS A 735 -38.11 -37.66 -18.55
C LYS A 735 -38.54 -37.67 -17.08
N THR A 736 -37.59 -37.50 -16.16
CA THR A 736 -37.86 -37.42 -14.71
C THR A 736 -38.76 -36.23 -14.35
N ILE A 737 -38.54 -35.07 -14.96
CA ILE A 737 -39.37 -33.88 -14.74
C ILE A 737 -40.79 -34.11 -15.30
N ALA A 738 -40.92 -34.68 -16.49
CA ALA A 738 -42.22 -35.00 -17.09
C ALA A 738 -43.06 -35.96 -16.22
N ASP A 739 -42.43 -37.03 -15.72
CA ASP A 739 -43.07 -38.01 -14.83
C ASP A 739 -43.50 -37.40 -13.50
N ASN A 740 -42.67 -36.53 -12.91
CA ASN A 740 -42.97 -35.85 -11.66
C ASN A 740 -44.07 -34.80 -11.81
N LEU A 741 -44.02 -34.01 -12.88
CA LEU A 741 -45.07 -33.02 -13.18
C LEU A 741 -46.41 -33.70 -13.45
N THR A 742 -46.41 -34.88 -14.09
CA THR A 742 -47.62 -35.67 -14.32
C THR A 742 -48.29 -36.07 -13.00
N LYS A 743 -47.50 -36.53 -12.02
CA LYS A 743 -47.97 -36.87 -10.67
C LYS A 743 -48.42 -35.64 -9.89
N GLU A 744 -47.71 -34.52 -10.07
CA GLU A 744 -47.94 -33.28 -9.32
C GLU A 744 -49.18 -32.53 -9.78
N LEU A 745 -49.30 -32.30 -11.09
CA LEU A 745 -50.38 -31.56 -11.72
C LEU A 745 -51.63 -32.42 -11.99
N GLY A 746 -51.54 -33.75 -11.84
CA GLY A 746 -52.68 -34.66 -12.01
C GLY A 746 -53.17 -34.81 -13.46
N ARG A 747 -52.35 -34.41 -14.44
CA ARG A 747 -52.59 -34.59 -15.88
C ARG A 747 -51.31 -35.06 -16.55
N GLU A 748 -51.44 -35.84 -17.62
CA GLU A 748 -50.28 -36.35 -18.36
C GLU A 748 -49.51 -35.21 -19.05
N ILE A 749 -48.20 -35.14 -18.83
CA ILE A 749 -47.30 -34.16 -19.45
C ILE A 749 -46.53 -34.86 -20.58
N THR A 750 -46.96 -34.63 -21.82
CA THR A 750 -46.34 -35.14 -23.04
C THR A 750 -45.91 -34.00 -23.96
N ILE A 751 -45.29 -34.33 -25.09
CA ILE A 751 -44.89 -33.36 -26.10
C ILE A 751 -46.14 -32.63 -26.63
N GLY A 752 -46.13 -31.31 -26.56
CA GLY A 752 -47.26 -30.43 -26.88
C GLY A 752 -48.03 -29.89 -25.67
N SER A 753 -47.85 -30.47 -24.47
CA SER A 753 -48.47 -29.97 -23.24
C SER A 753 -47.90 -28.61 -22.84
N THR A 754 -48.72 -27.76 -22.21
CA THR A 754 -48.25 -26.51 -21.56
C THR A 754 -47.95 -26.77 -20.09
N ILE A 755 -47.01 -26.03 -19.49
CA ILE A 755 -46.69 -26.07 -18.05
C ILE A 755 -46.53 -24.64 -17.51
N PRO A 756 -47.03 -24.34 -16.30
CA PRO A 756 -46.83 -23.04 -15.68
C PRO A 756 -45.41 -22.90 -15.12
N PHE A 757 -44.70 -21.84 -15.45
CA PHE A 757 -43.35 -21.55 -14.93
C PHE A 757 -43.15 -20.05 -14.74
N LEU A 758 -42.88 -19.60 -13.51
CA LEU A 758 -42.70 -18.18 -13.14
C LEU A 758 -43.83 -17.25 -13.62
N GLY A 759 -45.07 -17.76 -13.66
CA GLY A 759 -46.24 -17.02 -14.15
C GLY A 759 -46.43 -17.04 -15.68
N MET A 760 -45.58 -17.75 -16.42
CA MET A 760 -45.68 -17.98 -17.86
C MET A 760 -46.24 -19.38 -18.17
N GLU A 761 -46.92 -19.54 -19.29
CA GLU A 761 -47.32 -20.85 -19.83
C GLU A 761 -46.30 -21.30 -20.88
N LEU A 762 -45.46 -22.28 -20.55
CA LEU A 762 -44.44 -22.82 -21.45
C LEU A 762 -44.95 -24.06 -22.19
N ARG A 763 -44.78 -24.12 -23.50
CA ARG A 763 -45.09 -25.31 -24.31
C ARG A 763 -43.90 -26.28 -24.29
N VAL A 764 -44.15 -27.53 -23.90
CA VAL A 764 -43.16 -28.61 -23.96
C VAL A 764 -43.03 -29.08 -25.42
N ILE A 765 -41.89 -28.85 -26.06
CA ILE A 765 -41.65 -29.24 -27.47
C ILE A 765 -40.83 -30.54 -27.58
N GLY A 766 -40.26 -31.01 -26.48
CA GLY A 766 -39.45 -32.22 -26.45
C GLY A 766 -39.16 -32.70 -25.04
N ILE A 767 -38.88 -33.99 -24.93
CA ILE A 767 -38.48 -34.65 -23.68
C ILE A 767 -37.12 -35.31 -23.92
N PHE A 768 -36.19 -35.13 -22.98
CA PHE A 768 -34.83 -35.67 -23.10
C PHE A 768 -34.45 -36.67 -22.01
N ASP A 769 -33.43 -37.48 -22.30
CA ASP A 769 -32.79 -38.33 -21.30
C ASP A 769 -31.76 -37.52 -20.48
N GLY A 770 -32.04 -37.38 -19.18
CA GLY A 770 -31.20 -36.62 -18.28
C GLY A 770 -29.82 -37.24 -18.04
N ASP A 771 -29.68 -38.57 -18.15
CA ASP A 771 -28.42 -39.26 -17.88
C ASP A 771 -27.42 -39.11 -19.04
N LEU A 772 -27.92 -38.95 -20.27
CA LEU A 772 -27.10 -38.64 -21.46
C LEU A 772 -26.58 -37.20 -21.45
N LEU A 773 -27.37 -36.26 -20.91
CA LEU A 773 -26.93 -34.88 -20.72
C LEU A 773 -25.82 -34.81 -19.66
N TRP A 774 -26.10 -35.29 -18.45
CA TRP A 774 -25.12 -35.42 -17.37
C TRP A 774 -25.68 -36.31 -16.24
N SER A 775 -25.10 -37.49 -16.06
CA SER A 775 -25.48 -38.45 -15.01
C SER A 775 -24.96 -38.08 -13.60
N GLY A 776 -24.06 -37.09 -13.52
CA GLY A 776 -23.28 -36.77 -12.32
C GLY A 776 -21.81 -37.22 -12.42
N SER A 777 -21.49 -38.12 -13.36
CA SER A 777 -20.11 -38.61 -13.60
C SER A 777 -19.72 -38.66 -15.08
N SER A 778 -20.69 -38.79 -15.98
CA SER A 778 -20.49 -38.90 -17.43
C SER A 778 -21.61 -38.17 -18.18
N GLY A 779 -21.33 -37.71 -19.40
CA GLY A 779 -22.28 -36.97 -20.23
C GLY A 779 -21.56 -36.01 -21.18
N LEU A 780 -22.22 -34.93 -21.58
CA LEU A 780 -21.64 -33.94 -22.49
C LEU A 780 -20.66 -33.00 -21.76
N VAL A 781 -19.36 -33.18 -22.06
CA VAL A 781 -18.24 -32.39 -21.50
C VAL A 781 -17.68 -31.45 -22.56
N ASP A 782 -17.50 -30.17 -22.22
CA ASP A 782 -17.03 -29.14 -23.16
C ASP A 782 -15.49 -29.02 -23.20
N LEU A 783 -14.96 -28.09 -24.01
CA LEU A 783 -13.53 -27.83 -24.22
C LEU A 783 -12.78 -27.39 -22.96
N ASP A 784 -13.47 -27.03 -21.88
CA ASP A 784 -12.85 -26.73 -20.59
C ASP A 784 -12.70 -27.95 -19.67
N GLY A 785 -13.20 -29.11 -20.08
CA GLY A 785 -13.22 -30.33 -19.30
C GLY A 785 -14.34 -30.39 -18.25
N GLU A 786 -15.32 -29.49 -18.31
CA GLU A 786 -16.49 -29.44 -17.43
C GLU A 786 -17.79 -29.73 -18.23
N PRO A 787 -18.85 -30.26 -17.61
CA PRO A 787 -20.10 -30.54 -18.31
C PRO A 787 -20.86 -29.25 -18.66
N ILE A 788 -21.64 -29.30 -19.74
CA ILE A 788 -22.40 -28.14 -20.24
C ILE A 788 -23.54 -27.68 -19.32
N THR A 789 -23.86 -28.49 -18.29
CA THR A 789 -24.96 -28.27 -17.36
C THR A 789 -24.68 -27.16 -16.34
N PRO A 790 -25.70 -26.55 -15.72
CA PRO A 790 -25.48 -25.52 -14.70
C PRO A 790 -24.78 -26.04 -13.45
N LEU A 791 -23.89 -25.23 -12.89
CA LEU A 791 -23.16 -25.52 -11.67
C LEU A 791 -24.08 -25.42 -10.43
N MET A 792 -23.93 -26.33 -9.47
CA MET A 792 -24.68 -26.31 -8.21
C MET A 792 -24.13 -25.23 -7.27
N PRO A 793 -24.96 -24.28 -6.80
CA PRO A 793 -24.51 -23.20 -5.91
C PRO A 793 -24.31 -23.71 -4.46
N LEU A 794 -23.35 -24.63 -4.25
CA LEU A 794 -23.05 -25.24 -2.95
C LEU A 794 -21.98 -24.45 -2.19
N VAL A 795 -22.07 -24.42 -0.86
CA VAL A 795 -21.07 -23.79 0.04
C VAL A 795 -19.78 -24.61 -0.01
N THR A 796 -18.80 -24.20 -0.83
CA THR A 796 -17.46 -24.78 -0.79
C THR A 796 -16.64 -24.06 0.28
N THR A 797 -16.57 -24.63 1.48
CA THR A 797 -15.66 -24.17 2.53
C THR A 797 -14.23 -24.60 2.19
N GLY A 798 -13.42 -23.69 1.64
CA GLY A 798 -11.96 -23.77 1.74
C GLY A 798 -11.22 -24.64 0.70
N ALA A 799 -10.00 -24.17 0.42
CA ALA A 799 -8.92 -24.73 -0.39
C ALA A 799 -8.97 -26.23 -0.73
N GLY A 800 -9.38 -26.52 -1.96
CA GLY A 800 -9.17 -27.80 -2.64
C GLY A 800 -9.88 -27.77 -3.97
N ARG A 801 -9.16 -27.94 -5.08
CA ARG A 801 -9.74 -28.12 -6.42
C ARG A 801 -10.49 -29.47 -6.45
N ALA A 802 -11.67 -29.53 -5.87
CA ALA A 802 -12.69 -30.46 -6.31
C ALA A 802 -13.34 -29.82 -7.53
N VAL A 803 -13.49 -30.56 -8.63
CA VAL A 803 -14.31 -30.14 -9.78
C VAL A 803 -15.65 -29.65 -9.23
N PRO A 804 -16.12 -28.44 -9.57
CA PRO A 804 -17.37 -27.94 -9.04
C PRO A 804 -18.50 -28.92 -9.39
N PHE A 805 -19.44 -29.15 -8.47
CA PHE A 805 -20.56 -30.06 -8.73
C PHE A 805 -21.55 -29.40 -9.70
N HIS A 806 -21.90 -30.08 -10.79
CA HIS A 806 -22.95 -29.65 -11.72
C HIS A 806 -24.27 -30.37 -11.45
N PHE A 807 -25.40 -29.71 -11.74
CA PHE A 807 -26.71 -30.36 -11.62
C PHE A 807 -26.80 -31.55 -12.58
N PRO A 808 -27.33 -32.70 -12.13
CA PRO A 808 -27.61 -33.82 -13.03
C PRO A 808 -28.70 -33.41 -14.03
N GLY A 809 -28.65 -33.95 -15.25
CA GLY A 809 -29.61 -33.64 -16.32
C GLY A 809 -31.06 -33.93 -15.95
N SER A 810 -31.29 -34.86 -15.01
CA SER A 810 -32.62 -35.15 -14.45
C SER A 810 -33.27 -33.97 -13.72
N GLN A 811 -32.49 -32.99 -13.24
CA GLN A 811 -32.96 -31.81 -12.49
C GLN A 811 -32.91 -30.50 -13.30
N ILE A 812 -32.64 -30.58 -14.61
CA ILE A 812 -32.46 -29.42 -15.48
C ILE A 812 -33.65 -29.31 -16.43
N MET A 813 -34.11 -28.07 -16.65
CA MET A 813 -35.00 -27.72 -17.74
C MET A 813 -34.21 -26.94 -18.79
N ILE A 814 -34.43 -27.20 -20.07
CA ILE A 814 -33.77 -26.47 -21.16
C ILE A 814 -34.77 -25.51 -21.80
N MET A 815 -34.36 -24.27 -22.04
CA MET A 815 -35.17 -23.21 -22.67
C MET A 815 -34.39 -22.53 -23.80
N PRO A 816 -35.06 -21.87 -24.76
CA PRO A 816 -34.36 -21.17 -25.84
C PRO A 816 -33.60 -19.94 -25.31
N LEU A 817 -32.42 -19.65 -25.85
CA LEU A 817 -31.59 -18.51 -25.46
C LEU A 817 -32.34 -17.17 -25.51
N LYS A 818 -33.29 -17.00 -26.43
CA LYS A 818 -34.12 -15.79 -26.53
C LYS A 818 -34.94 -15.53 -25.25
N ALA A 819 -35.36 -16.58 -24.54
CA ALA A 819 -36.00 -16.45 -23.23
C ALA A 819 -35.02 -15.97 -22.15
N CYS A 820 -33.74 -16.37 -22.22
CA CYS A 820 -32.68 -15.84 -21.35
C CYS A 820 -32.55 -14.33 -21.50
N LEU A 821 -32.50 -13.84 -22.74
CA LEU A 821 -32.36 -12.41 -23.06
C LEU A 821 -33.57 -11.59 -22.58
N LEU A 822 -34.78 -12.16 -22.60
CA LEU A 822 -35.99 -11.51 -22.08
C LEU A 822 -36.06 -11.55 -20.54
N LEU A 823 -35.54 -12.62 -19.91
CA LEU A 823 -35.46 -12.79 -18.46
C LEU A 823 -34.17 -12.22 -17.86
N ARG A 824 -33.53 -11.24 -18.51
CA ARG A 824 -32.25 -10.62 -18.13
C ARG A 824 -32.15 -10.17 -16.65
N GLU A 825 -33.27 -9.96 -15.97
CA GLU A 825 -33.36 -9.71 -14.52
C GLU A 825 -32.93 -10.88 -13.63
N ARG A 826 -32.96 -12.10 -14.15
CA ARG A 826 -32.73 -13.33 -13.38
C ARG A 826 -31.87 -14.37 -14.10
N ALA A 827 -31.75 -14.30 -15.42
CA ALA A 827 -30.98 -15.20 -16.27
C ALA A 827 -29.77 -14.49 -16.89
N TYR A 828 -28.69 -15.23 -17.16
CA TYR A 828 -27.47 -14.66 -17.72
C TYR A 828 -26.71 -15.65 -18.62
N ILE A 829 -25.99 -15.13 -19.61
CA ILE A 829 -25.07 -15.90 -20.45
C ILE A 829 -23.83 -16.25 -19.62
N VAL A 830 -23.30 -17.47 -19.76
CA VAL A 830 -22.13 -17.95 -19.00
C VAL A 830 -20.96 -18.37 -19.89
N SER A 831 -21.25 -18.81 -21.10
CA SER A 831 -20.24 -19.21 -22.08
C SER A 831 -20.73 -18.97 -23.51
N ILE A 832 -19.76 -18.76 -24.40
CA ILE A 832 -19.98 -18.62 -25.84
C ILE A 832 -19.07 -19.63 -26.53
N ALA A 833 -19.66 -20.54 -27.29
CA ALA A 833 -18.96 -21.47 -28.16
C ALA A 833 -18.95 -20.92 -29.60
N TYR A 834 -17.82 -21.04 -30.27
CA TYR A 834 -17.64 -20.61 -31.65
C TYR A 834 -16.91 -21.71 -32.44
N LYS A 835 -17.52 -22.14 -33.55
CA LYS A 835 -17.05 -23.18 -34.46
C LYS A 835 -16.78 -22.56 -35.84
N PRO A 836 -15.54 -22.16 -36.15
CA PRO A 836 -15.19 -21.61 -37.46
C PRO A 836 -15.41 -22.63 -38.58
N TYR A 837 -15.72 -22.16 -39.79
CA TYR A 837 -15.73 -23.02 -40.97
C TYR A 837 -14.32 -23.48 -41.37
N ASP A 838 -13.30 -22.65 -41.12
CA ASP A 838 -11.88 -22.98 -41.34
C ASP A 838 -11.18 -23.30 -40.01
N THR A 839 -10.88 -24.58 -39.80
CA THR A 839 -10.24 -25.08 -38.57
C THR A 839 -8.78 -24.64 -38.41
N ALA A 840 -8.10 -24.24 -39.49
CA ALA A 840 -6.71 -23.78 -39.41
C ALA A 840 -6.59 -22.44 -38.66
N THR A 841 -7.64 -21.62 -38.67
CA THR A 841 -7.66 -20.29 -38.04
C THR A 841 -7.94 -20.32 -36.53
N ILE A 842 -8.40 -21.45 -35.98
CA ILE A 842 -8.86 -21.58 -34.59
C ILE A 842 -7.79 -21.09 -33.60
N ARG A 843 -6.54 -21.50 -33.79
CA ARG A 843 -5.45 -21.16 -32.87
C ARG A 843 -5.11 -19.67 -32.89
N ASP A 844 -5.09 -19.05 -34.07
CA ASP A 844 -4.76 -17.63 -34.21
C ASP A 844 -5.89 -16.75 -33.66
N ILE A 845 -7.15 -17.13 -33.92
CA ILE A 845 -8.32 -16.48 -33.32
C ILE A 845 -8.28 -16.61 -31.78
N ALA A 846 -7.95 -17.78 -31.24
CA ALA A 846 -7.83 -17.97 -29.79
C ALA A 846 -6.72 -17.10 -29.17
N ARG A 847 -5.59 -16.93 -29.86
CA ARG A 847 -4.49 -16.04 -29.42
C ARG A 847 -4.89 -14.57 -29.43
N ASP A 848 -5.57 -14.12 -30.47
CA ASP A 848 -6.04 -12.74 -30.58
C ASP A 848 -7.10 -12.42 -29.51
N LEU A 849 -8.07 -13.32 -29.33
CA LEU A 849 -9.09 -13.20 -28.27
C LEU A 849 -8.46 -13.18 -26.87
N ALA A 850 -7.43 -14.00 -26.62
CA ALA A 850 -6.76 -14.03 -25.32
C ALA A 850 -5.98 -12.74 -25.02
N LEU A 851 -5.41 -12.08 -26.03
CA LEU A 851 -4.75 -10.77 -25.87
C LEU A 851 -5.74 -9.66 -25.49
N ARG A 852 -7.00 -9.78 -25.94
CA ARG A 852 -8.06 -8.79 -25.74
C ARG A 852 -8.88 -9.02 -24.46
N ILE A 853 -9.34 -10.25 -24.23
CA ILE A 853 -10.39 -10.60 -23.24
C ILE A 853 -9.79 -11.12 -21.92
N THR A 854 -8.45 -11.13 -21.78
CA THR A 854 -7.69 -11.52 -20.56
C THR A 854 -8.27 -12.68 -19.73
N THR A 855 -8.98 -13.59 -20.38
CA THR A 855 -9.63 -14.77 -19.84
C THR A 855 -9.01 -16.00 -20.48
N ASP A 856 -9.22 -17.16 -19.85
CA ASP A 856 -8.80 -18.43 -20.43
C ASP A 856 -9.68 -18.70 -21.67
N ILE A 857 -9.06 -18.72 -22.85
CA ILE A 857 -9.70 -19.12 -24.10
C ILE A 857 -9.36 -20.58 -24.36
N TYR A 858 -10.37 -21.42 -24.32
CA TYR A 858 -10.24 -22.85 -24.59
C TYR A 858 -10.46 -23.08 -26.07
N TYR A 859 -9.65 -23.93 -26.69
CA TYR A 859 -9.78 -24.22 -28.11
C TYR A 859 -9.40 -25.67 -28.45
N SER A 860 -9.92 -26.17 -29.56
CA SER A 860 -9.50 -27.42 -30.17
C SER A 860 -9.35 -27.22 -31.67
N ASP A 861 -8.11 -27.29 -32.18
CA ASP A 861 -7.78 -27.16 -33.60
C ASP A 861 -7.73 -28.53 -34.33
N ALA A 862 -7.69 -29.63 -33.57
CA ALA A 862 -7.61 -30.99 -34.08
C ALA A 862 -8.36 -31.95 -33.12
N PRO A 863 -8.88 -33.09 -33.61
CA PRO A 863 -9.76 -33.97 -32.82
C PRO A 863 -9.12 -34.56 -31.55
N ASN A 864 -7.78 -34.52 -31.42
CA ASN A 864 -7.07 -35.06 -30.27
C ASN A 864 -6.25 -33.98 -29.53
N ARG A 865 -6.54 -32.69 -29.76
CA ARG A 865 -5.81 -31.58 -29.16
C ARG A 865 -6.76 -30.61 -28.49
N LEU A 866 -6.46 -30.32 -27.23
CA LEU A 866 -7.16 -29.33 -26.42
C LEU A 866 -6.12 -28.34 -25.90
N GLY A 867 -6.32 -27.07 -26.24
CA GLY A 867 -5.42 -25.99 -25.87
C GLY A 867 -6.13 -24.95 -25.03
N VAL A 868 -5.40 -24.36 -24.09
CA VAL A 868 -5.85 -23.17 -23.36
C VAL A 868 -4.86 -22.05 -23.63
N VAL A 869 -5.34 -20.94 -24.19
CA VAL A 869 -4.54 -19.72 -24.33
C VAL A 869 -4.84 -18.82 -23.14
N ARG A 870 -3.78 -18.44 -22.44
CA ARG A 870 -3.83 -17.54 -21.29
C ARG A 870 -3.02 -16.30 -21.53
N TYR A 871 -3.58 -15.14 -21.18
CA TYR A 871 -2.79 -13.92 -21.08
C TYR A 871 -1.87 -13.99 -19.85
N ARG A 872 -0.55 -13.99 -20.07
CA ARG A 872 0.42 -13.89 -18.97
C ARG A 872 1.50 -12.86 -19.30
N GLN A 873 1.67 -11.87 -18.43
CA GLN A 873 2.82 -10.97 -18.52
C GLN A 873 4.08 -11.72 -18.10
N TRP A 874 5.00 -11.95 -19.05
CA TRP A 874 6.28 -12.61 -18.78
C TRP A 874 7.41 -11.59 -18.90
N PHE A 875 8.32 -11.58 -17.92
CA PHE A 875 9.52 -10.74 -17.97
C PHE A 875 10.55 -11.43 -18.87
N THR A 876 10.74 -10.94 -20.10
CA THR A 876 11.84 -11.42 -20.93
C THR A 876 13.07 -10.59 -20.60
N ILE A 877 14.00 -11.19 -19.88
CA ILE A 877 15.26 -10.52 -19.54
C ILE A 877 16.19 -10.58 -20.76
N THR A 878 16.09 -9.60 -21.65
CA THR A 878 17.09 -9.35 -22.68
C THR A 878 18.26 -8.57 -22.09
N GLY A 879 19.50 -9.01 -22.36
CA GLY A 879 20.71 -8.28 -21.95
C GLY A 879 21.30 -8.62 -20.58
N PHE A 880 20.73 -9.51 -19.76
CA PHE A 880 21.40 -9.97 -18.52
C PHE A 880 22.71 -10.72 -18.80
N GLU A 881 22.81 -11.41 -19.93
CA GLU A 881 24.06 -12.00 -20.39
C GLU A 881 25.17 -10.95 -20.57
N THR A 882 24.79 -9.75 -21.03
CA THR A 882 25.73 -8.60 -21.16
C THR A 882 26.10 -7.97 -19.82
N PHE A 883 25.35 -8.23 -18.74
CA PHE A 883 25.61 -7.71 -17.40
C PHE A 883 26.74 -8.46 -16.69
N ILE A 884 26.84 -9.79 -16.88
CA ILE A 884 27.71 -10.66 -16.09
C ILE A 884 29.19 -10.34 -16.35
N LEU A 885 29.61 -10.27 -17.62
CA LEU A 885 31.02 -10.11 -17.99
C LEU A 885 31.64 -8.78 -17.51
N PRO A 886 31.06 -7.59 -17.77
CA PRO A 886 31.66 -6.33 -17.31
C PRO A 886 31.67 -6.20 -15.78
N THR A 887 30.67 -6.75 -15.11
CA THR A 887 30.60 -6.77 -13.64
C THR A 887 31.77 -7.56 -13.05
N ILE A 888 32.08 -8.74 -13.61
CA ILE A 888 33.22 -9.56 -13.19
C ILE A 888 34.54 -8.82 -13.43
N ILE A 889 34.73 -8.27 -14.64
CA ILE A 889 35.95 -7.53 -15.00
C ILE A 889 36.16 -6.34 -14.06
N CYS A 890 35.11 -5.57 -13.78
CA CYS A 890 35.19 -4.43 -12.88
C CYS A 890 35.46 -4.85 -11.43
N SER A 891 34.86 -5.95 -10.97
CA SER A 891 35.11 -6.49 -9.62
C SER A 891 36.59 -6.80 -9.40
N PHE A 892 37.21 -7.50 -10.36
CA PHE A 892 38.64 -7.81 -10.30
C PHE A 892 39.51 -6.56 -10.41
N THR A 893 39.11 -5.58 -11.22
CA THR A 893 39.82 -4.30 -11.37
C THR A 893 39.83 -3.52 -10.06
N ILE A 894 38.67 -3.37 -9.40
CA ILE A 894 38.53 -2.69 -8.11
C ILE A 894 39.31 -3.44 -7.03
N LEU A 895 39.20 -4.77 -6.97
CA LEU A 895 39.95 -5.61 -6.04
C LEU A 895 41.46 -5.36 -6.16
N ASN A 896 42.00 -5.37 -7.38
CA ASN A 896 43.42 -5.17 -7.63
C ASN A 896 43.89 -3.76 -7.23
N MET A 897 43.14 -2.72 -7.60
CA MET A 897 43.44 -1.34 -7.22
C MET A 897 43.43 -1.14 -5.70
N MET A 898 42.48 -1.76 -5.00
CA MET A 898 42.34 -1.64 -3.55
C MET A 898 43.43 -2.43 -2.82
N LEU A 899 43.84 -3.59 -3.32
CA LEU A 899 45.02 -4.30 -2.82
C LEU A 899 46.28 -3.43 -2.96
N ALA A 900 46.51 -2.85 -4.13
CA ALA A 900 47.64 -1.94 -4.35
C ALA A 900 47.60 -0.76 -3.36
N ASN A 901 46.42 -0.18 -3.13
CA ASN A 901 46.24 0.93 -2.18
C ASN A 901 46.62 0.52 -0.74
N VAL A 902 46.27 -0.70 -0.30
CA VAL A 902 46.69 -1.24 1.01
C VAL A 902 48.21 -1.41 1.10
N TYR A 903 48.85 -1.93 0.05
CA TYR A 903 50.32 -2.10 0.02
C TYR A 903 51.05 -0.76 0.12
N TYR A 904 50.62 0.25 -0.65
CA TYR A 904 51.16 1.62 -0.55
C TYR A 904 50.81 2.33 0.76
N ARG A 905 49.94 1.75 1.61
CA ARG A 905 49.50 2.32 2.91
C ARG A 905 50.04 1.59 4.12
N THR A 906 50.89 0.59 3.94
CA THR A 906 51.52 -0.16 5.04
C THR A 906 52.12 0.75 6.11
N ARG A 907 52.90 1.78 5.72
CA ARG A 907 53.49 2.76 6.65
C ARG A 907 52.45 3.61 7.39
N GLU A 908 51.36 4.01 6.71
CA GLU A 908 50.25 4.76 7.34
C GLU A 908 49.48 3.87 8.33
N ILE A 909 49.23 2.60 7.97
CA ILE A 909 48.58 1.60 8.83
C ILE A 909 49.42 1.36 10.09
N SER A 910 50.75 1.33 9.98
CA SER A 910 51.65 1.26 11.13
C SER A 910 51.55 2.48 12.05
N ILE A 911 51.35 3.69 11.48
CA ILE A 911 51.12 4.91 12.28
C ILE A 911 49.77 4.82 13.00
N TYR A 912 48.72 4.37 12.32
CA TYR A 912 47.40 4.18 12.94
C TYR A 912 47.43 3.15 14.09
N MET A 913 48.20 2.07 13.92
CA MET A 913 48.47 1.10 14.99
C MET A 913 49.19 1.76 16.18
N ALA A 914 50.21 2.58 15.94
CA ALA A 914 50.95 3.27 17.00
C ALA A 914 50.07 4.25 17.79
N VAL A 915 49.03 4.82 17.16
CA VAL A 915 48.02 5.69 17.79
C VAL A 915 46.88 4.89 18.45
N GLY A 916 46.91 3.55 18.37
CA GLY A 916 45.97 2.67 19.07
C GLY A 916 44.67 2.37 18.33
N LEU A 917 44.60 2.56 17.00
CA LEU A 917 43.44 2.16 16.21
C LEU A 917 43.30 0.62 16.18
N SER A 918 42.08 0.14 16.41
CA SER A 918 41.78 -1.29 16.35
C SER A 918 41.84 -1.82 14.90
N PRO A 919 42.09 -3.12 14.69
CA PRO A 919 42.05 -3.74 13.36
C PRO A 919 40.72 -3.47 12.63
N LEU A 920 39.62 -3.50 13.38
CA LEU A 920 38.28 -3.21 12.86
C LEU A 920 38.14 -1.76 12.40
N HIS A 921 38.71 -0.79 13.12
CA HIS A 921 38.68 0.62 12.72
C HIS A 921 39.43 0.86 11.39
N VAL A 922 40.57 0.19 11.20
CA VAL A 922 41.31 0.26 9.93
C VAL A 922 40.51 -0.38 8.79
N SER A 923 39.88 -1.54 9.02
CA SER A 923 38.98 -2.16 8.03
C SER A 923 37.84 -1.23 7.62
N VAL A 924 37.17 -0.60 8.59
CA VAL A 924 36.06 0.35 8.38
C VAL A 924 36.51 1.55 7.56
N LEU A 925 37.75 2.05 7.72
CA LEU A 925 38.27 3.15 6.90
C LEU A 925 38.30 2.78 5.41
N PHE A 926 38.79 1.59 5.06
CA PHE A 926 38.86 1.13 3.67
C PHE A 926 37.47 0.79 3.10
N LEU A 927 36.57 0.20 3.90
CA LEU A 927 35.18 -0.04 3.49
C LEU A 927 34.39 1.26 3.30
N THR A 928 34.69 2.28 4.09
CA THR A 928 34.06 3.60 3.92
C THR A 928 34.61 4.30 2.67
N GLU A 929 35.89 4.12 2.35
CA GLU A 929 36.48 4.61 1.09
C GLU A 929 35.78 3.99 -0.14
N SER A 930 35.50 2.68 -0.13
CA SER A 930 34.75 2.03 -1.22
C SER A 930 33.30 2.43 -1.29
N LEU A 931 32.64 2.70 -0.15
CA LEU A 931 31.30 3.28 -0.14
C LEU A 931 31.26 4.65 -0.84
N VAL A 932 32.29 5.49 -0.66
CA VAL A 932 32.40 6.77 -1.36
C VAL A 932 32.63 6.56 -2.86
N TYR A 933 33.47 5.61 -3.27
CA TYR A 933 33.64 5.28 -4.70
C TYR A 933 32.34 4.75 -5.33
N ALA A 934 31.61 3.88 -4.62
CA ALA A 934 30.32 3.36 -5.05
C ALA A 934 29.31 4.50 -5.25
N LEU A 935 29.19 5.41 -4.28
CA LEU A 935 28.29 6.56 -4.36
C LEU A 935 28.65 7.51 -5.50
N LEU A 936 29.92 7.92 -5.60
CA LEU A 936 30.37 8.85 -6.64
C LEU A 936 30.26 8.23 -8.04
N GLY A 937 30.64 6.95 -8.17
CA GLY A 937 30.58 6.21 -9.42
C GLY A 937 29.16 5.91 -9.88
N ALA A 938 28.25 5.57 -8.95
CA ALA A 938 26.84 5.33 -9.25
C ALA A 938 26.17 6.60 -9.79
N VAL A 939 26.29 7.74 -9.11
CA VAL A 939 25.63 8.99 -9.54
C VAL A 939 26.24 9.53 -10.83
N MET A 940 27.58 9.62 -10.93
CA MET A 940 28.22 10.12 -12.16
C MET A 940 28.04 9.18 -13.34
N GLY A 941 28.17 7.87 -13.12
CA GLY A 941 27.95 6.86 -14.16
C GLY A 941 26.52 6.85 -14.67
N TYR A 942 25.54 7.07 -13.78
CA TYR A 942 24.15 7.27 -14.19
C TYR A 942 23.98 8.52 -15.05
N VAL A 943 24.45 9.67 -14.58
CA VAL A 943 24.32 10.96 -15.30
C VAL A 943 24.95 10.86 -16.69
N TYR A 944 26.18 10.32 -16.79
CA TYR A 944 26.80 10.09 -18.09
C TYR A 944 26.05 9.05 -18.92
N GLY A 945 25.46 8.02 -18.30
CA GLY A 945 24.64 7.02 -18.99
C GLY A 945 23.42 7.65 -19.65
N VAL A 946 22.70 8.51 -18.93
CA VAL A 946 21.54 9.25 -19.48
C VAL A 946 21.96 10.18 -20.62
N ILE A 947 23.06 10.93 -20.46
CA ILE A 947 23.61 11.79 -21.51
C ILE A 947 24.01 10.95 -22.74
N GLY A 948 24.61 9.77 -22.51
CA GLY A 948 24.97 8.82 -23.56
C GLY A 948 23.76 8.29 -24.31
N CYS A 949 22.71 7.87 -23.60
CA CYS A 949 21.46 7.42 -24.20
C CYS A 949 20.83 8.52 -25.07
N TRP A 950 20.78 9.75 -24.56
CA TRP A 950 20.28 10.91 -25.31
C TRP A 950 21.11 11.15 -26.58
N LEU A 951 22.44 11.11 -26.48
CA LEU A 951 23.35 11.30 -27.60
C LEU A 951 23.18 10.19 -28.66
N PHE A 952 23.20 8.92 -28.25
CA PHE A 952 23.05 7.78 -29.16
C PHE A 952 21.67 7.73 -29.82
N ALA A 953 20.61 8.14 -29.11
CA ALA A 953 19.27 8.27 -29.67
C ALA A 953 19.18 9.42 -30.69
N SER A 954 19.78 10.59 -30.38
CA SER A 954 19.79 11.74 -31.30
C SER A 954 20.56 11.48 -32.60
N LEU A 955 21.55 10.58 -32.56
CA LEU A 955 22.37 10.17 -33.70
C LEU A 955 21.83 8.92 -34.42
N ASN A 956 20.69 8.36 -34.01
CA ASN A 956 20.13 7.10 -34.54
C ASN A 956 21.14 5.93 -34.55
N MET A 957 21.98 5.83 -33.50
CA MET A 957 23.00 4.78 -33.39
C MET A 957 22.47 3.47 -32.78
N TYR A 958 21.23 3.45 -32.29
CA TYR A 958 20.62 2.25 -31.72
C TYR A 958 20.08 1.31 -32.82
N PRO A 959 20.20 -0.02 -32.65
CA PRO A 959 19.56 -0.98 -33.54
C PRO A 959 18.04 -0.80 -33.59
N GLU A 960 17.42 -1.04 -34.75
CA GLU A 960 15.96 -1.07 -34.85
C GLU A 960 15.38 -2.10 -33.87
N GLY A 961 14.45 -1.65 -33.01
CA GLY A 961 13.84 -2.47 -31.96
C GLY A 961 14.57 -2.49 -30.61
N PHE A 962 15.73 -1.83 -30.47
CA PHE A 962 16.38 -1.65 -29.16
C PHE A 962 15.96 -0.33 -28.52
N TYR A 963 15.31 -0.41 -27.37
CA TYR A 963 14.88 0.74 -26.60
C TYR A 963 15.60 0.76 -25.25
N PRO A 964 16.55 1.68 -25.01
CA PRO A 964 17.26 1.79 -23.73
C PRO A 964 16.30 2.24 -22.62
N ASN A 965 16.20 1.45 -21.57
CA ASN A 965 15.27 1.72 -20.47
C ASN A 965 15.97 2.37 -19.26
N PHE A 966 16.57 3.53 -19.48
CA PHE A 966 17.40 4.25 -18.50
C PHE A 966 16.60 5.03 -17.44
N SER A 967 15.27 5.03 -17.53
CA SER A 967 14.36 5.66 -16.56
C SER A 967 13.41 4.66 -15.88
N SER A 968 13.75 3.37 -15.90
CA SER A 968 13.00 2.32 -15.21
C SER A 968 13.54 2.01 -13.81
N PHE A 969 12.72 1.31 -13.00
CA PHE A 969 13.12 0.68 -11.73
C PHE A 969 14.43 -0.13 -11.83
N TYR A 970 14.75 -0.67 -13.01
CA TYR A 970 16.01 -1.39 -13.25
C TYR A 970 17.26 -0.57 -12.96
N VAL A 971 17.18 0.75 -13.07
CA VAL A 971 18.27 1.65 -12.66
C VAL A 971 18.64 1.41 -11.20
N PHE A 972 17.68 1.15 -10.31
CA PHE A 972 17.99 0.86 -8.91
C PHE A 972 18.72 -0.46 -8.73
N ILE A 973 18.37 -1.47 -9.52
CA ILE A 973 19.07 -2.76 -9.53
C ILE A 973 20.49 -2.55 -10.04
N VAL A 974 20.68 -1.78 -11.12
CA VAL A 974 22.02 -1.48 -11.67
C VAL A 974 22.85 -0.69 -10.66
N LEU A 975 22.35 0.43 -10.12
CA LEU A 975 23.09 1.25 -9.16
C LEU A 975 23.35 0.50 -7.84
N GLY A 976 22.37 -0.27 -7.35
CA GLY A 976 22.49 -1.08 -6.16
C GLY A 976 23.47 -2.25 -6.33
N SER A 977 23.38 -3.00 -7.43
CA SER A 977 24.29 -4.12 -7.71
C SER A 977 25.72 -3.66 -7.95
N THR A 978 25.94 -2.58 -8.71
CA THR A 978 27.29 -2.02 -8.95
C THR A 978 27.89 -1.46 -7.66
N SER A 979 27.09 -0.82 -6.80
CA SER A 979 27.52 -0.39 -5.47
C SER A 979 27.89 -1.57 -4.58
N LEU A 980 27.06 -2.62 -4.57
CA LEU A 980 27.31 -3.84 -3.80
C LEU A 980 28.57 -4.56 -4.26
N VAL A 981 28.76 -4.71 -5.57
CA VAL A 981 29.95 -5.29 -6.19
C VAL A 981 31.20 -4.50 -5.83
N THR A 982 31.14 -3.17 -5.86
CA THR A 982 32.25 -2.29 -5.44
C THR A 982 32.63 -2.53 -3.99
N ILE A 983 31.64 -2.63 -3.10
CA ILE A 983 31.86 -2.87 -1.66
C ILE A 983 32.43 -4.28 -1.42
N ILE A 984 31.83 -5.32 -2.02
CA ILE A 984 32.28 -6.72 -1.89
C ILE A 984 33.73 -6.87 -2.36
N SER A 985 34.09 -6.22 -3.47
CA SER A 985 35.46 -6.25 -4.01
C SER A 985 36.51 -5.68 -3.06
N THR A 986 36.10 -4.83 -2.11
CA THR A 986 36.97 -4.27 -1.07
C THR A 986 37.05 -5.07 0.23
N VAL A 987 36.21 -6.09 0.43
CA VAL A 987 36.17 -6.86 1.68
C VAL A 987 37.49 -7.61 1.91
N TYR A 988 38.04 -8.26 0.90
CA TYR A 988 39.33 -8.95 1.03
C TYR A 988 40.51 -8.00 1.31
N PRO A 989 40.69 -6.89 0.57
CA PRO A 989 41.71 -5.89 0.87
C PRO A 989 41.58 -5.30 2.29
N SER A 990 40.36 -5.01 2.76
CA SER A 990 40.14 -4.43 4.09
C SER A 990 40.47 -5.41 5.22
N ILE A 991 40.16 -6.70 5.05
CA ILE A 991 40.58 -7.77 5.97
C ILE A 991 42.11 -7.88 5.97
N LYS A 992 42.76 -7.80 4.81
CA LYS A 992 44.22 -7.84 4.73
C LYS A 992 44.87 -6.64 5.43
N ALA A 993 44.30 -5.44 5.27
CA ALA A 993 44.74 -4.23 5.96
C ALA A 993 44.56 -4.33 7.48
N SER A 994 43.45 -4.90 7.96
CA SER A 994 43.23 -5.07 9.40
C SER A 994 44.17 -6.08 10.03
N ARG A 995 44.55 -7.15 9.32
CA ARG A 995 45.53 -8.14 9.80
C ARG A 995 46.96 -7.59 9.93
N LEU A 996 47.29 -6.50 9.22
CA LEU A 996 48.56 -5.78 9.43
C LEU A 996 48.57 -5.03 10.77
N VAL A 997 47.42 -4.82 11.39
CA VAL A 997 47.29 -4.27 12.74
C VAL A 997 47.26 -5.44 13.72
N THR A 998 48.41 -5.91 14.17
CA THR A 998 48.51 -6.91 15.24
C THR A 998 48.29 -6.23 16.60
N PRO A 999 47.22 -6.56 17.35
CA PRO A 999 47.14 -6.21 18.76
C PRO A 999 48.25 -6.99 19.48
N SER A 1000 49.08 -6.32 20.26
CA SER A 1000 50.15 -6.92 21.08
C SER A 1000 49.61 -8.10 21.92
N LEU A 1001 49.77 -9.33 21.42
CA LEU A 1001 49.20 -10.55 22.01
C LEU A 1001 49.98 -11.04 23.25
N GLU A 1002 51.12 -10.43 23.60
CA GLU A 1002 51.99 -10.94 24.68
C GLU A 1002 51.74 -10.33 26.08
N ARG A 1003 50.72 -9.50 26.29
CA ARG A 1003 50.34 -9.03 27.64
C ARG A 1003 48.82 -9.01 27.88
N LYS A 1004 48.13 -10.13 27.66
CA LYS A 1004 46.83 -10.34 28.33
C LYS A 1004 47.08 -10.65 29.81
N TRP A 1005 46.94 -9.64 30.67
CA TRP A 1005 46.86 -9.82 32.12
C TRP A 1005 45.84 -10.92 32.46
N LYS A 1006 46.29 -12.02 33.08
CA LYS A 1006 45.44 -13.13 33.53
C LYS A 1006 45.26 -13.00 35.04
N VAL A 1007 44.01 -12.99 35.48
CA VAL A 1007 43.68 -12.97 36.91
C VAL A 1007 43.97 -14.36 37.49
N PRO A 1008 44.69 -14.48 38.62
CA PRO A 1008 44.92 -15.78 39.27
C PRO A 1008 43.60 -16.41 39.75
N PRO A 1009 43.49 -17.74 39.91
CA PRO A 1009 42.28 -18.35 40.48
C PRO A 1009 42.09 -17.97 41.96
N PRO A 1010 40.85 -17.89 42.48
CA PRO A 1010 40.58 -17.60 43.89
C PRO A 1010 41.01 -18.74 44.81
N ARG A 1011 41.20 -18.43 46.10
CA ARG A 1011 41.49 -19.39 47.18
C ARG A 1011 40.27 -19.49 48.09
N GLY A 1012 39.39 -20.47 47.83
CA GLY A 1012 38.16 -20.63 48.60
C GLY A 1012 37.24 -19.42 48.45
N ASP A 1013 36.91 -18.78 49.58
CA ASP A 1013 36.05 -17.58 49.63
C ASP A 1013 36.79 -16.25 49.44
N GLU A 1014 38.11 -16.29 49.22
CA GLU A 1014 38.96 -15.11 49.14
C GLU A 1014 39.68 -15.04 47.79
N TRP A 1015 39.78 -13.83 47.24
CA TRP A 1015 40.47 -13.58 45.98
C TRP A 1015 41.32 -12.31 46.04
N GLU A 1016 42.63 -12.52 46.09
CA GLU A 1016 43.61 -11.43 46.06
C GLU A 1016 44.14 -11.22 44.63
N ILE A 1017 44.01 -9.99 44.13
CA ILE A 1017 44.37 -9.62 42.76
C ILE A 1017 45.28 -8.39 42.80
N LYS A 1018 46.56 -8.61 42.52
CA LYS A 1018 47.54 -7.52 42.41
C LYS A 1018 47.39 -6.80 41.06
N MET A 1019 47.12 -5.50 41.11
CA MET A 1019 46.94 -4.68 39.92
C MET A 1019 48.30 -4.18 39.41
N PRO A 1020 48.54 -4.16 38.08
CA PRO A 1020 49.80 -3.68 37.51
C PRO A 1020 49.83 -2.14 37.43
N PHE A 1021 49.42 -1.46 38.49
CA PHE A 1021 49.36 -0.01 38.61
C PHE A 1021 50.04 0.41 39.89
N VAL A 1022 50.82 1.48 39.80
CA VAL A 1022 51.50 2.08 40.94
C VAL A 1022 51.12 3.55 41.01
N PHE A 1023 50.89 4.07 42.21
CA PHE A 1023 50.45 5.45 42.43
C PHE A 1023 51.50 6.25 43.21
N SER A 1024 51.62 7.54 42.89
CA SER A 1024 52.43 8.44 43.74
C SER A 1024 51.68 8.78 45.03
N GLY A 1025 52.40 9.26 46.06
CA GLY A 1025 51.84 9.40 47.41
C GLY A 1025 50.66 10.36 47.55
N ARG A 1026 50.56 11.41 46.74
CA ARG A 1026 49.36 12.28 46.71
C ARG A 1026 48.26 11.72 45.80
N GLU A 1027 48.65 11.07 44.71
CA GLU A 1027 47.72 10.55 43.69
C GLU A 1027 46.81 9.45 44.25
N ILE A 1028 47.27 8.67 45.23
CA ILE A 1028 46.47 7.58 45.81
C ILE A 1028 45.21 8.08 46.54
N TYR A 1029 45.30 9.22 47.24
CA TYR A 1029 44.15 9.81 47.92
C TYR A 1029 43.06 10.22 46.92
N GLY A 1030 43.47 10.79 45.78
CA GLY A 1030 42.55 11.14 44.71
C GLY A 1030 41.96 9.93 44.01
N PHE A 1031 42.76 8.89 43.79
CA PHE A 1031 42.26 7.65 43.19
C PHE A 1031 41.24 6.94 44.09
N LEU A 1032 41.48 6.87 45.41
CA LEU A 1032 40.53 6.27 46.35
C LEU A 1032 39.22 7.08 46.42
N ALA A 1033 39.29 8.41 46.36
CA ALA A 1033 38.10 9.27 46.26
C ALA A 1033 37.32 9.05 44.96
N PHE A 1034 38.03 8.92 43.83
CA PHE A 1034 37.44 8.61 42.53
C PHE A 1034 36.74 7.24 42.54
N VAL A 1035 37.33 6.21 43.15
CA VAL A 1035 36.70 4.89 43.26
C VAL A 1035 35.53 4.88 44.25
N ASN A 1036 35.60 5.68 45.32
CA ASN A 1036 34.46 5.84 46.23
C ASN A 1036 33.26 6.45 45.50
N GLU A 1037 33.46 7.50 44.70
CA GLU A 1037 32.39 8.07 43.85
C GLU A 1037 31.82 7.01 42.89
N TYR A 1038 32.68 6.17 42.31
CA TYR A 1038 32.24 5.06 41.46
C TYR A 1038 31.37 4.05 42.22
N PHE A 1039 31.75 3.65 43.43
CA PHE A 1039 30.95 2.73 44.25
C PHE A 1039 29.64 3.37 44.73
N ASP A 1040 29.65 4.65 45.11
CA ASP A 1040 28.45 5.39 45.51
C ASP A 1040 27.45 5.57 44.35
N ALA A 1041 27.95 5.78 43.13
CA ALA A 1041 27.12 5.87 41.93
C ALA A 1041 26.38 4.56 41.59
N HIS A 1042 26.82 3.43 42.16
CA HIS A 1042 26.23 2.10 41.94
C HIS A 1042 25.36 1.63 43.11
N ARG A 1043 24.77 2.53 43.91
CA ARG A 1043 23.90 2.15 45.04
C ARG A 1043 22.50 1.65 44.65
N THR A 1044 22.03 1.92 43.42
CA THR A 1044 20.67 1.55 42.98
C THR A 1044 20.63 0.11 42.47
N GLU A 1045 19.73 -0.72 43.02
CA GLU A 1045 19.53 -2.10 42.54
C GLU A 1045 18.93 -2.11 41.13
N GLY A 1046 19.56 -2.82 40.18
CA GLY A 1046 18.93 -3.18 38.90
C GLY A 1046 19.58 -2.66 37.61
N VAL A 1047 20.67 -1.89 37.66
CA VAL A 1047 21.38 -1.44 36.43
C VAL A 1047 22.90 -1.50 36.64
N GLY A 1048 23.60 -2.36 35.89
CA GLY A 1048 25.06 -2.44 35.88
C GLY A 1048 25.64 -3.80 36.25
N ALA A 1049 26.96 -3.90 36.37
CA ALA A 1049 27.67 -5.15 36.68
C ALA A 1049 27.67 -5.49 38.19
N PHE A 1050 27.44 -4.49 39.05
CA PHE A 1050 27.36 -4.64 40.51
C PHE A 1050 26.50 -3.52 41.11
N ALA A 1051 26.04 -3.72 42.35
CA ALA A 1051 25.35 -2.72 43.16
C ALA A 1051 25.98 -2.66 44.56
N THR A 1052 26.34 -1.48 45.04
CA THR A 1052 26.93 -1.25 46.37
C THR A 1052 25.84 -1.11 47.42
N PHE A 1053 25.99 -1.76 48.57
CA PHE A 1053 25.09 -1.63 49.71
C PHE A 1053 25.85 -1.46 51.03
N GLY A 1054 25.23 -0.80 52.01
CA GLY A 1054 25.89 -0.41 53.25
C GLY A 1054 26.85 0.77 53.10
N ASP A 1055 27.54 1.12 54.19
CA ASP A 1055 28.50 2.22 54.20
C ASP A 1055 29.88 1.77 53.69
N ILE A 1056 30.58 2.68 52.99
CA ILE A 1056 31.95 2.46 52.54
C ILE A 1056 32.90 2.83 53.68
N GLU A 1057 33.63 1.85 54.17
CA GLU A 1057 34.62 2.01 55.23
C GLU A 1057 35.96 2.48 54.66
N TRP A 1058 36.61 3.40 55.37
CA TRP A 1058 37.93 3.91 55.02
C TRP A 1058 38.85 3.63 56.20
N LYS A 1059 40.03 3.05 55.96
CA LYS A 1059 41.05 2.86 56.98
C LYS A 1059 42.42 3.30 56.47
N SER A 1060 43.24 3.76 57.40
CA SER A 1060 44.62 4.15 57.19
C SER A 1060 45.43 3.60 58.35
N GLU A 1061 46.36 2.71 58.08
CA GLU A 1061 47.22 2.09 59.08
C GLU A 1061 48.68 2.38 58.72
N GLU A 1062 49.39 3.00 59.65
CA GLU A 1062 50.83 3.24 59.54
C GLU A 1062 51.54 2.36 60.58
N ASN A 1063 52.20 1.30 60.13
CA ASN A 1063 52.91 0.39 61.02
C ASN A 1063 54.37 0.83 61.15
N ILE A 1064 54.69 1.52 62.24
CA ILE A 1064 56.02 2.08 62.54
C ILE A 1064 57.09 0.98 62.67
N ALA A 1065 56.71 -0.25 63.04
CA ALA A 1065 57.65 -1.37 63.22
C ALA A 1065 58.05 -2.07 61.90
N GLU A 1066 57.20 -2.01 60.86
CA GLU A 1066 57.43 -2.67 59.56
C GLU A 1066 57.66 -1.69 58.39
N ASP A 1067 57.71 -0.38 58.67
CA ASP A 1067 57.85 0.70 57.68
C ASP A 1067 56.87 0.53 56.49
N LYS A 1068 55.61 0.21 56.86
CA LYS A 1068 54.51 -0.09 55.93
C LYS A 1068 53.38 0.91 56.14
N ASP A 1069 53.03 1.64 55.07
CA ASP A 1069 51.86 2.52 55.04
C ASP A 1069 50.77 1.89 54.17
N VAL A 1070 49.58 1.70 54.76
CA VAL A 1070 48.44 1.05 54.12
C VAL A 1070 47.23 1.97 54.16
N LYS A 1071 46.72 2.31 52.97
CA LYS A 1071 45.43 2.98 52.80
C LYS A 1071 44.44 2.00 52.18
N LEU A 1072 43.25 1.85 52.76
CA LEU A 1072 42.25 0.94 52.22
C LEU A 1072 40.84 1.52 52.24
N ILE A 1073 40.05 1.15 51.24
CA ILE A 1073 38.60 1.36 51.19
C ILE A 1073 37.90 0.00 51.05
N THR A 1074 36.85 -0.21 51.85
CA THR A 1074 36.07 -1.45 51.87
C THR A 1074 34.60 -1.15 51.61
N ALA A 1075 34.01 -1.86 50.65
CA ALA A 1075 32.61 -1.73 50.26
C ALA A 1075 31.95 -3.11 50.12
N ASN A 1076 30.67 -3.24 50.48
CA ASN A 1076 29.90 -4.45 50.20
C ASN A 1076 29.14 -4.28 48.88
N VAL A 1077 29.27 -5.25 47.98
CA VAL A 1077 28.65 -5.20 46.65
C VAL A 1077 27.90 -6.49 46.34
N ARG A 1078 26.77 -6.35 45.66
CA ARG A 1078 26.03 -7.44 45.03
C ARG A 1078 26.40 -7.49 43.55
N LEU A 1079 26.68 -8.68 43.01
CA LEU A 1079 27.09 -8.84 41.61
C LEU A 1079 25.90 -9.21 40.72
N ALA A 1080 25.94 -8.78 39.45
CA ALA A 1080 25.00 -9.23 38.44
C ALA A 1080 25.38 -10.63 37.91
N PRO A 1081 24.42 -11.53 37.62
CA PRO A 1081 22.97 -11.33 37.66
C PRO A 1081 22.43 -11.25 39.10
N PHE A 1082 21.65 -10.20 39.41
CA PHE A 1082 21.22 -9.90 40.77
C PHE A 1082 20.30 -10.97 41.38
N ASP A 1083 19.58 -11.70 40.53
CA ASP A 1083 18.67 -12.79 40.91
C ASP A 1083 19.38 -13.98 41.56
N VAL A 1084 20.69 -14.12 41.32
CA VAL A 1084 21.52 -15.20 41.90
C VAL A 1084 21.95 -14.88 43.34
N GLY A 1085 21.69 -13.65 43.83
CA GLY A 1085 21.92 -13.27 45.23
C GLY A 1085 23.39 -13.30 45.66
N ILE A 1086 24.33 -13.09 44.74
CA ILE A 1086 25.77 -13.14 45.01
C ILE A 1086 26.19 -11.82 45.67
N THR A 1087 26.65 -11.89 46.91
CA THR A 1087 27.23 -10.74 47.62
C THR A 1087 28.69 -10.99 47.96
N GLN A 1088 29.48 -9.93 47.93
CA GLN A 1088 30.88 -9.94 48.32
C GLN A 1088 31.29 -8.64 49.00
N GLN A 1089 32.31 -8.72 49.85
CA GLN A 1089 33.04 -7.57 50.34
C GLN A 1089 34.25 -7.32 49.44
N VAL A 1090 34.45 -6.06 49.03
CA VAL A 1090 35.55 -5.63 48.18
C VAL A 1090 36.42 -4.65 48.96
N SER A 1091 37.69 -4.97 49.12
CA SER A 1091 38.70 -4.13 49.75
C SER A 1091 39.77 -3.74 48.73
N LEU A 1092 39.96 -2.44 48.53
CA LEU A 1092 41.04 -1.90 47.73
C LEU A 1092 42.16 -1.48 48.66
N ILE A 1093 43.27 -2.21 48.61
CA ILE A 1093 44.40 -2.05 49.52
C ILE A 1093 45.53 -1.40 48.74
N ALA A 1094 45.91 -0.18 49.13
CA ALA A 1094 47.07 0.51 48.62
C ALA A 1094 48.20 0.42 49.64
N GLU A 1095 49.26 -0.30 49.32
CA GLU A 1095 50.39 -0.54 50.21
C GLU A 1095 51.68 0.12 49.68
N SER A 1096 52.44 0.75 50.57
CA SER A 1096 53.78 1.28 50.30
C SER A 1096 54.80 0.72 51.30
N HIS A 1097 55.99 0.39 50.79
CA HIS A 1097 57.15 0.01 51.59
C HIS A 1097 58.30 1.00 51.30
N ARG A 1098 58.94 1.55 52.34
CA ARG A 1098 60.06 2.51 52.23
C ARG A 1098 59.77 3.78 51.41
N LYS A 1099 58.63 4.44 51.61
CA LYS A 1099 58.24 5.70 50.93
C LYS A 1099 58.33 5.64 49.38
N ARG A 1100 58.06 4.47 48.80
CA ARG A 1100 57.99 4.21 47.35
C ARG A 1100 56.54 4.28 46.84
N PRO A 1101 56.31 4.35 45.51
CA PRO A 1101 54.96 4.47 44.97
C PRO A 1101 54.05 3.28 45.42
N TYR A 1102 52.79 3.58 45.74
CA TYR A 1102 51.82 2.64 46.32
C TYR A 1102 51.41 1.58 45.29
N GLY A 1103 51.58 0.31 45.64
CA GLY A 1103 51.01 -0.81 44.90
C GLY A 1103 49.53 -0.99 45.25
N LEU A 1104 48.69 -1.31 44.25
CA LEU A 1104 47.26 -1.53 44.45
C LEU A 1104 46.91 -3.02 44.37
N THR A 1105 46.26 -3.52 45.41
CA THR A 1105 45.73 -4.88 45.48
C THR A 1105 44.22 -4.83 45.69
N ILE A 1106 43.46 -5.52 44.84
CA ILE A 1106 42.03 -5.74 45.03
C ILE A 1106 41.86 -7.05 45.78
N TYR A 1107 41.22 -7.00 46.95
CA TYR A 1107 40.90 -8.16 47.76
C TYR A 1107 39.38 -8.34 47.80
N LEU A 1108 38.91 -9.51 47.38
CA LEU A 1108 37.50 -9.86 47.33
C LEU A 1108 37.21 -10.99 48.31
N ARG A 1109 36.14 -10.87 49.10
CA ARG A 1109 35.67 -11.92 50.00
C ARG A 1109 34.20 -12.23 49.73
N ARG A 1110 33.91 -13.47 49.35
CA ARG A 1110 32.54 -13.94 49.10
C ARG A 1110 31.77 -14.01 50.42
N THR A 1111 30.58 -13.40 50.46
CA THR A 1111 29.68 -13.46 51.63
C THR A 1111 28.48 -14.37 51.36
N THR A 1112 27.92 -14.36 50.14
CA THR A 1112 26.83 -15.27 49.72
C THR A 1112 26.95 -15.65 48.24
N GLY A 1113 26.32 -16.77 47.84
CA GLY A 1113 26.26 -17.26 46.46
C GLY A 1113 27.22 -18.43 46.16
N LEU A 1114 26.99 -19.17 45.07
CA LEU A 1114 27.81 -20.32 44.63
C LEU A 1114 29.20 -19.88 44.12
N LEU A 1115 30.21 -20.73 44.30
CA LEU A 1115 31.61 -20.36 44.01
C LEU A 1115 31.83 -20.17 42.49
N SER A 1116 31.22 -21.05 41.69
CA SER A 1116 31.23 -20.97 40.22
C SER A 1116 30.63 -19.66 39.71
N ASP A 1117 29.49 -19.26 40.29
CA ASP A 1117 28.74 -18.08 39.85
C ASP A 1117 29.42 -16.80 40.33
N TRP A 1118 30.02 -16.82 41.53
CA TRP A 1118 30.85 -15.74 42.05
C TRP A 1118 32.09 -15.51 41.17
N VAL A 1119 32.77 -16.57 40.72
CA VAL A 1119 33.93 -16.46 39.83
C VAL A 1119 33.56 -15.89 38.46
N ASN A 1120 32.43 -16.33 37.88
CA ASN A 1120 31.97 -15.83 36.59
C ASN A 1120 31.51 -14.38 36.67
N SER A 1121 30.75 -14.01 37.71
CA SER A 1121 30.22 -12.65 37.91
C SER A 1121 31.31 -11.64 38.29
N ASN A 1122 32.42 -12.10 38.88
CA ASN A 1122 33.57 -11.24 39.17
C ASN A 1122 34.41 -10.88 37.95
N ARG A 1123 34.38 -11.66 36.86
CA ARG A 1123 35.16 -11.31 35.64
C ARG A 1123 34.75 -9.95 35.06
N PRO A 1124 33.45 -9.66 34.82
CA PRO A 1124 33.00 -8.33 34.44
C PRO A 1124 33.30 -7.25 35.48
N PHE A 1125 33.17 -7.56 36.77
CA PHE A 1125 33.46 -6.62 37.86
C PHE A 1125 34.93 -6.18 37.86
N ILE A 1126 35.87 -7.13 37.82
CA ILE A 1126 37.31 -6.86 37.79
C ILE A 1126 37.70 -6.11 36.51
N ASP A 1127 37.09 -6.43 35.36
CA ASP A 1127 37.31 -5.69 34.11
C ASP A 1127 36.84 -4.23 34.21
N ASN A 1128 35.70 -3.98 34.86
CA ASN A 1128 35.22 -2.62 35.10
C ASN A 1128 36.11 -1.85 36.08
N MET A 1129 36.56 -2.47 37.17
CA MET A 1129 37.53 -1.87 38.09
C MET A 1129 38.85 -1.53 37.38
N ARG A 1130 39.30 -2.39 36.46
CA ARG A 1130 40.46 -2.12 35.61
C ARG A 1130 40.23 -0.96 34.64
N LYS A 1131 39.04 -0.84 34.05
CA LYS A 1131 38.69 0.31 33.20
C LYS A 1131 38.74 1.62 33.99
N GLN A 1132 38.27 1.64 35.25
CA GLN A 1132 38.36 2.83 36.10
C GLN A 1132 39.82 3.26 36.33
N LEU A 1133 40.75 2.31 36.50
CA LEU A 1133 42.19 2.60 36.57
C LEU A 1133 42.75 3.25 35.30
N LEU A 1134 42.30 2.79 34.13
CA LEU A 1134 42.68 3.38 32.84
C LEU A 1134 42.07 4.77 32.64
N ILE A 1135 40.79 4.93 33.00
CA ILE A 1135 40.08 6.21 32.94
C ILE A 1135 40.80 7.24 33.82
N TRP A 1136 41.12 6.89 35.06
CA TRP A 1136 41.90 7.74 35.96
C TRP A 1136 43.17 8.26 35.30
N ARG A 1137 43.95 7.40 34.61
CA ARG A 1137 45.17 7.83 33.92
C ARG A 1137 44.91 8.82 32.78
N THR A 1138 43.78 8.69 32.08
CA THR A 1138 43.39 9.60 30.99
C THR A 1138 42.74 10.91 31.46
N LEU A 1139 42.37 11.04 32.74
CA LEU A 1139 41.84 12.31 33.26
C LEU A 1139 42.88 13.43 33.15
N LYS A 1140 42.38 14.63 32.81
CA LYS A 1140 43.19 15.85 32.79
C LYS A 1140 43.69 16.20 34.19
N THR A 1141 44.84 16.88 34.26
CA THR A 1141 45.56 17.17 35.52
C THR A 1141 44.74 18.01 36.51
N ASP A 1142 43.98 18.99 36.01
CA ASP A 1142 43.05 19.84 36.77
C ASP A 1142 41.96 19.03 37.49
N VAL A 1143 41.41 18.02 36.81
CA VAL A 1143 40.39 17.14 37.41
C VAL A 1143 41.02 16.21 38.44
N LYS A 1144 42.19 15.63 38.15
CA LYS A 1144 42.90 14.77 39.10
C LYS A 1144 43.17 15.49 40.41
N GLU A 1145 43.60 16.76 40.35
CA GLU A 1145 43.90 17.56 41.54
C GLU A 1145 42.66 17.76 42.42
N LYS A 1146 41.50 18.05 41.81
CA LYS A 1146 40.22 18.16 42.54
C LYS A 1146 39.87 16.89 43.31
N TYR A 1147 40.08 15.71 42.71
CA TYR A 1147 39.88 14.44 43.41
C TYR A 1147 40.92 14.23 44.50
N ILE A 1148 42.19 14.61 44.29
CA ILE A 1148 43.26 14.53 45.29
C ILE A 1148 42.93 15.39 46.51
N GLU A 1149 42.48 16.62 46.33
CA GLU A 1149 42.01 17.50 47.40
C GLU A 1149 40.82 16.88 48.16
N THR A 1150 39.82 16.41 47.41
CA THR A 1150 38.63 15.75 47.99
C THR A 1150 39.02 14.53 48.82
N GLY A 1151 39.96 13.73 48.34
CA GLY A 1151 40.51 12.57 49.05
C GLY A 1151 41.24 12.99 50.32
N LEU A 1152 42.15 13.97 50.25
CA LEU A 1152 42.90 14.48 51.40
C LEU A 1152 41.97 15.06 52.47
N GLU A 1153 40.95 15.82 52.08
CA GLU A 1153 39.93 16.32 53.01
C GLU A 1153 39.12 15.19 53.67
N THR A 1154 38.78 14.15 52.92
CA THR A 1154 37.99 13.01 53.43
C THR A 1154 38.79 12.21 54.47
N PHE A 1155 40.07 11.94 54.20
CA PHE A 1155 40.96 11.28 55.17
C PHE A 1155 41.24 12.17 56.39
N LYS A 1156 41.34 13.49 56.21
CA LYS A 1156 41.47 14.46 57.33
C LYS A 1156 40.24 14.48 58.22
N LYS A 1157 39.03 14.56 57.64
CA LYS A 1157 37.75 14.56 58.39
C LYS A 1157 37.57 13.30 59.23
N LYS A 1158 38.11 12.16 58.77
CA LYS A 1158 38.08 10.89 59.50
C LYS A 1158 39.25 10.68 60.48
N GLY A 1159 40.13 11.66 60.65
CA GLY A 1159 41.21 11.64 61.63
C GLY A 1159 42.44 10.82 61.23
N PHE A 1160 42.58 10.46 59.94
CA PHE A 1160 43.62 9.56 59.44
C PHE A 1160 44.92 10.25 58.98
N ILE A 1161 44.95 11.59 58.97
CA ILE A 1161 46.11 12.40 58.52
C ILE A 1161 46.29 13.57 59.49
N GLY A 1162 47.54 13.86 59.88
CA GLY A 1162 47.90 14.98 60.74
C GLY A 1162 47.93 16.35 60.03
N LEU A 1163 47.86 17.45 60.80
CA LEU A 1163 47.84 18.83 60.28
C LEU A 1163 49.11 19.21 59.48
N GLU A 1164 50.28 18.63 59.80
CA GLU A 1164 51.55 18.85 59.07
C GLU A 1164 51.63 18.10 57.75
N GLU A 1165 51.05 16.90 57.67
CA GLU A 1165 51.08 16.04 56.48
C GLU A 1165 50.09 16.55 55.42
N PHE A 1166 48.93 17.06 55.87
CA PHE A 1166 48.00 17.79 55.01
C PHE A 1166 48.63 19.06 54.43
N LYS A 1167 49.39 19.84 55.24
CA LYS A 1167 50.11 21.05 54.78
C LYS A 1167 51.24 20.73 53.81
N LYS A 1168 52.04 19.68 54.05
CA LYS A 1168 53.04 19.19 53.08
C LYS A 1168 52.41 18.72 51.77
N GLY A 1169 51.16 18.22 51.82
CA GLY A 1169 50.36 17.93 50.64
C GLY A 1169 49.95 19.19 49.89
N SER A 1170 49.40 20.20 50.57
CA SER A 1170 48.89 21.43 49.94
C SER A 1170 49.99 22.42 49.48
N ASP A 1171 51.14 22.47 50.15
CA ASP A 1171 52.20 23.48 49.89
C ASP A 1171 53.10 23.18 48.68
N VAL A 1172 52.92 22.05 47.98
CA VAL A 1172 53.70 21.74 46.76
C VAL A 1172 53.25 22.59 45.56
N GLU A 1173 52.17 23.35 45.67
CA GLU A 1173 51.62 24.20 44.60
C GLU A 1173 52.25 25.61 44.50
N LYS A 1174 53.36 25.87 45.20
CA LYS A 1174 54.15 27.12 45.05
C LYS A 1174 55.57 26.94 44.49
N ARG A 1175 55.84 25.85 43.77
CA ARG A 1175 57.06 25.72 42.95
C ARG A 1175 56.80 25.17 41.56
#